data_AF-A0A7I8EQY5-F1
#
_entry.id   AF-A0A7I8EQY5-F1
#
_cell.length_a   1.000
_cell.length_b   1.000
_cell.length_c   1.000
_cell.angle_alpha   90.00
_cell.angle_beta   90.00
_cell.angle_gamma   90.00
#
_symmetry.space_group_name_H-M   'P 1'
#
loop_
_entity.id
_entity.type
_entity.pdbx_description
1 polymer ?
#
loop_
_entity_poly.entity_id
_entity_poly.type
_entity_poly.pdbx_seq_one_letter_code
_entity_poly.pdbx_strand_id
1 'polypeptide(L)'
;MTEYAAATQEQEQTIAQQPECFLCTLDPHHTCHMQRLEGRLIAARENTHQGAHIPYILLDTGTERVEVQLEEHYYRRFIKELNARREQVALHQLTLRIYHLPTAPVTITYGEKSRLRYQANAYTLAVLEPDILLNITDLNEAEYCTRQYLLKRMIPSGGSFEMLRGNLVHHCFAELLKEHDRGKFNTWSSLTGGDGEESPFQALQRYLEEKLQQDTTSVEVALADVSFAEVRESVIPHLESLARWYESERNTLWTLPGIHSDGETEESQGNQVRAETFLLAPEIGLRGRLDLFWQHEGQQRLLELKTGGASGNLPKNEHRWQVLGYHALLAVRRDARMKRAFATLLYSGTPGKAEAIGIRATIRDIQRVNERRTILVLDRVTGIPSEPPGPAKCNKCRLQDECQRISGYLDWQPPAVEVTPPEQSTIEHIPESGQLSPLSVPPLPAYISPAQQVSRAEDKQFFAHYFHLLQLEGQAGELQQAQLWLLSAPERLAQGSTIQGLEPLGPATIENDGWSQSYHCTNTSELREGDEILLSDGSPITGEVVSGTIMAISSERLTIWTRELISHPTLVDRYENDLVHVRTLQNLMRWQNVSTHLHDLVAGRVRPRFIKEPVVQRADFNREQNQAVERALEMKDYLLIHGPPGTGKTSVIAEIVKQLAARGEKIMLAAFTNQAVDNMLKRLEKEGQHDFLRLGSSRNVDSTIRPYLLHAHIERALKQRAGIEDNQDLAENRATSLIPSQSEFTTPREFGDLVFNALHGPRVVASTTATWSADRYAALGSRSGGEPLDNTSFLFDVAIIDEAGQLTIPAILGALRFARRFILVGDEKQLPPLVLSKQAAEEGLNVSLFSQLKQLDEEHQAHHPLEISACVPLRTQYRMNKWISNFSSTVFYEKQLRAHPSIAERRIIYKKNDDRAIAGASNPEAQAHGEQPEQAAITRALDPRFPLVFVAMHAEEHAENAEQSKQSNAEARAIRELIGSLLARGIAPEDIGVIAPYRAQVANIRRHLNQDDATIGWSALPIGTALSVDTVDRFQGGERQVILISFATTRAPDSTSPRYEFLINPNRLNVALTRAQCKLILVGSQTALQQLPTFNRLITYCQSMNTIIDWHAQPQQLAAPEPQVEVLS
;
A
#
# COMPACT_ATOMS: atom_id res chain seq x y z
N MET A 1 55.16 4.26 20.02
CA MET A 1 54.90 5.20 18.91
C MET A 1 53.76 4.75 18.01
N THR A 2 53.50 3.46 17.87
CA THR A 2 52.34 2.89 17.15
C THR A 2 51.01 3.03 17.90
N GLU A 3 50.99 3.03 19.23
CA GLU A 3 49.76 3.29 20.01
C GLU A 3 49.33 4.77 20.03
N TYR A 4 50.27 5.70 19.85
CA TYR A 4 49.95 7.13 19.74
C TYR A 4 49.36 7.48 18.37
N ALA A 5 49.70 6.74 17.32
CA ALA A 5 49.14 6.88 15.97
C ALA A 5 47.73 6.29 15.86
N ALA A 6 47.44 5.20 16.59
CA ALA A 6 46.09 4.63 16.67
C ALA A 6 45.13 5.51 17.48
N ALA A 7 45.60 6.12 18.58
CA ALA A 7 44.79 7.06 19.36
C ALA A 7 44.56 8.40 18.64
N THR A 8 45.50 8.84 17.79
CA THR A 8 45.27 10.02 16.92
C THR A 8 44.40 9.69 15.71
N GLN A 9 44.43 8.47 15.16
CA GLN A 9 43.46 8.06 14.14
C GLN A 9 42.05 7.82 14.69
N GLU A 10 41.89 7.28 15.91
CA GLU A 10 40.59 7.19 16.56
C GLU A 10 40.07 8.57 16.99
N GLN A 11 40.93 9.49 17.45
CA GLN A 11 40.54 10.88 17.72
C GLN A 11 40.27 11.67 16.43
N GLU A 12 41.00 11.46 15.33
CA GLU A 12 40.71 12.08 14.03
C GLU A 12 39.44 11.50 13.39
N GLN A 13 39.11 10.22 13.62
CA GLN A 13 37.84 9.62 13.21
C GLN A 13 36.64 10.02 14.09
N THR A 14 36.85 10.37 15.38
CA THR A 14 35.79 10.97 16.22
C THR A 14 35.64 12.48 16.03
N ILE A 15 36.65 13.19 15.52
CA ILE A 15 36.58 14.63 15.20
C ILE A 15 35.89 14.88 13.83
N ALA A 16 35.61 13.84 13.04
CA ALA A 16 35.07 13.93 11.68
C ALA A 16 33.54 13.90 11.52
N GLN A 17 32.72 14.10 12.57
CA GLN A 17 31.25 14.09 12.43
C GLN A 17 30.50 15.14 13.27
N GLN A 18 30.95 16.39 13.30
CA GLN A 18 29.97 17.47 13.55
C GLN A 18 29.27 17.79 12.21
N PRO A 19 27.94 17.62 12.10
CA PRO A 19 27.23 17.87 10.86
C PRO A 19 27.32 19.36 10.52
N GLU A 20 28.11 19.73 9.51
CA GLU A 20 28.14 21.10 9.02
C GLU A 20 26.71 21.60 8.75
N CYS A 21 26.40 22.80 9.24
CA CYS A 21 25.12 23.44 8.95
C CYS A 21 24.99 23.62 7.44
N PHE A 22 24.03 22.93 6.81
CA PHE A 22 23.87 22.93 5.36
C PHE A 22 23.64 24.34 4.79
N LEU A 23 23.02 25.23 5.58
CA LEU A 23 22.82 26.64 5.25
C LEU A 23 24.13 27.43 5.23
N CYS A 24 25.07 27.15 6.14
CA CYS A 24 26.40 27.75 6.12
C CYS A 24 27.21 27.29 4.91
N THR A 25 26.99 26.06 4.42
CA THR A 25 27.64 25.59 3.18
C THR A 25 27.10 26.30 1.93
N LEU A 26 25.80 26.63 1.92
CA LEU A 26 25.17 27.36 0.80
C LEU A 26 25.69 28.79 0.71
N ASP A 27 25.90 29.45 1.85
CA ASP A 27 26.51 30.77 1.93
C ASP A 27 27.60 30.84 3.02
N PRO A 28 28.87 30.62 2.63
CA PRO A 28 30.00 30.61 3.56
C PRO A 28 30.25 31.92 4.30
N HIS A 29 29.67 33.05 3.84
CA HIS A 29 29.80 34.34 4.51
C HIS A 29 28.94 34.44 5.76
N HIS A 30 27.98 33.53 5.95
CA HIS A 30 27.06 33.51 7.07
C HIS A 30 27.28 32.23 7.89
N THR A 31 28.09 32.33 8.94
CA THR A 31 28.34 31.24 9.88
C THR A 31 27.35 31.23 11.03
N CYS A 32 27.09 30.06 11.61
CA CYS A 32 26.21 29.91 12.77
C CYS A 32 27.00 29.53 14.03
N HIS A 33 26.53 30.00 15.18
CA HIS A 33 27.00 29.53 16.47
C HIS A 33 26.44 28.14 16.82
N MET A 34 25.14 27.94 16.56
CA MET A 34 24.48 26.66 16.79
C MET A 34 23.86 26.16 15.48
N GLN A 35 24.27 24.96 15.06
CA GLN A 35 23.92 24.39 13.76
C GLN A 35 22.48 23.87 13.73
N ARG A 36 22.09 23.18 14.81
CA ARG A 36 20.77 22.56 14.99
C ARG A 36 20.36 22.62 16.45
N LEU A 37 19.08 22.91 16.68
CA LEU A 37 18.40 22.85 17.97
C LEU A 37 17.07 22.14 17.77
N GLU A 38 16.72 21.18 18.62
CA GLU A 38 15.49 20.41 18.48
C GLU A 38 14.82 20.20 19.84
N GLY A 39 13.50 20.23 19.84
CA GLY A 39 12.73 20.01 21.06
C GLY A 39 11.23 19.98 20.83
N ARG A 40 10.49 19.61 21.88
CA ARG A 40 9.02 19.66 21.90
C ARG A 40 8.55 21.09 22.14
N LEU A 41 7.54 21.54 21.39
CA LEU A 41 7.04 22.90 21.49
C LEU A 41 6.17 23.06 22.75
N ILE A 42 6.62 23.85 23.73
CA ILE A 42 5.84 24.10 24.94
C ILE A 42 4.87 25.27 24.73
N ALA A 43 5.36 26.34 24.11
CA ALA A 43 4.58 27.56 23.94
C ALA A 43 5.06 28.35 22.71
N ALA A 44 4.14 29.12 22.14
CA ALA A 44 4.38 30.07 21.08
C ALA A 44 3.67 31.39 21.42
N ARG A 45 4.37 32.51 21.34
CA ARG A 45 3.81 33.83 21.68
C ARG A 45 4.36 34.92 20.78
N GLU A 46 3.59 35.97 20.61
CA GLU A 46 3.97 37.18 19.89
C GLU A 46 4.05 38.31 20.92
N ASN A 47 5.22 38.92 21.07
CA ASN A 47 5.40 40.07 21.95
C ASN A 47 5.51 41.34 21.10
N THR A 48 4.80 42.40 21.48
CA THR A 48 4.95 43.70 20.83
C THR A 48 6.05 44.50 21.52
N HIS A 49 7.08 44.88 20.78
CA HIS A 49 8.16 45.75 21.26
C HIS A 49 8.34 46.91 20.29
N GLN A 50 8.13 48.15 20.76
CA GLN A 50 8.25 49.37 19.93
C GLN A 50 7.42 49.33 18.62
N GLY A 51 6.26 48.68 18.64
CA GLY A 51 5.37 48.53 17.48
C GLY A 51 5.73 47.38 16.53
N ALA A 52 6.89 46.73 16.69
CA ALA A 52 7.25 45.51 15.98
C ALA A 52 6.74 44.27 16.73
N HIS A 53 6.28 43.26 16.00
CA HIS A 53 5.73 42.04 16.57
C HIS A 53 6.75 40.91 16.49
N ILE A 54 7.32 40.54 17.63
CA ILE A 54 8.43 39.59 17.68
C ILE A 54 7.90 38.21 18.10
N PRO A 55 8.02 37.19 17.23
CA PRO A 55 7.63 35.82 17.56
C PRO A 55 8.65 35.15 18.49
N TYR A 56 8.15 34.51 19.54
CA TYR A 56 8.93 33.69 20.47
C TYR A 56 8.33 32.30 20.59
N ILE A 57 9.20 31.30 20.67
CA ILE A 57 8.82 29.92 20.97
C ILE A 57 9.61 29.41 22.18
N LEU A 58 8.99 28.54 22.96
CA LEU A 58 9.61 27.84 24.07
C LEU A 58 9.70 26.36 23.71
N LEU A 59 10.90 25.80 23.70
CA LEU A 59 11.16 24.40 23.40
C LEU A 59 11.64 23.66 24.64
N ASP A 60 11.18 22.41 24.79
CA ASP A 60 11.77 21.43 25.69
C ASP A 60 12.74 20.56 24.89
N THR A 61 14.04 20.70 25.10
CA THR A 61 15.07 19.90 24.40
C THR A 61 15.21 18.50 25.01
N GLY A 62 14.46 18.19 26.07
CA GLY A 62 14.61 16.99 26.90
C GLY A 62 15.64 17.15 28.02
N THR A 63 16.61 18.05 27.87
CA THR A 63 17.58 18.40 28.92
C THR A 63 17.25 19.72 29.61
N GLU A 64 16.74 20.69 28.87
CA GLU A 64 16.42 22.02 29.38
C GLU A 64 15.30 22.69 28.57
N ARG A 65 14.82 23.82 29.08
CA ARG A 65 13.82 24.64 28.39
C ARG A 65 14.47 25.89 27.83
N VAL A 66 14.47 26.00 26.51
CA VAL A 66 15.11 27.10 25.78
C VAL A 66 14.07 27.96 25.10
N GLU A 67 14.32 29.27 25.07
CA GLU A 67 13.51 30.21 24.31
C GLU A 67 14.20 30.55 22.99
N VAL A 68 13.44 30.66 21.90
CA VAL A 68 13.98 31.10 20.62
C VAL A 68 13.18 32.29 20.13
N GLN A 69 13.89 33.39 19.91
CA GLN A 69 13.36 34.58 19.24
C GLN A 69 13.46 34.38 17.73
N LEU A 70 12.32 34.25 17.08
CA LEU A 70 12.24 34.02 15.63
C LEU A 70 12.19 35.35 14.86
N GLU A 71 12.58 35.34 13.59
CA GLU A 71 12.45 36.51 12.73
C GLU A 71 10.97 36.78 12.37
N GLU A 72 10.52 38.03 12.49
CA GLU A 72 9.12 38.42 12.24
C GLU A 72 8.65 38.05 10.82
N HIS A 73 9.46 38.29 9.79
CA HIS A 73 9.01 38.21 8.39
C HIS A 73 8.56 36.81 7.95
N TYR A 74 9.17 35.74 8.48
CA TYR A 74 8.88 34.36 8.08
C TYR A 74 8.03 33.59 9.09
N TYR A 75 8.15 33.90 10.39
CA TYR A 75 7.53 33.05 11.42
C TYR A 75 6.28 33.64 12.05
N ARG A 76 5.92 34.90 11.76
CA ARG A 76 4.70 35.50 12.32
C ARG A 76 3.45 34.74 11.89
N ARG A 77 3.35 34.33 10.62
CA ARG A 77 2.22 33.53 10.13
C ARG A 77 2.16 32.18 10.82
N PHE A 78 3.29 31.49 10.94
CA PHE A 78 3.39 30.23 11.66
C PHE A 78 2.85 30.33 13.10
N ILE A 79 3.29 31.33 13.86
CA ILE A 79 2.80 31.55 15.24
C ILE A 79 1.30 31.86 15.28
N LYS A 80 0.80 32.68 14.35
CA LYS A 80 -0.64 32.97 14.25
C LYS A 80 -1.45 31.69 13.99
N GLU A 81 -1.03 30.89 13.03
CA GLU A 81 -1.70 29.65 12.61
C GLU A 81 -1.68 28.60 13.74
N LEU A 82 -0.56 28.51 14.46
CA LEU A 82 -0.40 27.63 15.60
C LEU A 82 -1.28 28.07 16.79
N ASN A 83 -1.34 29.37 17.08
CA ASN A 83 -2.23 29.91 18.11
C ASN A 83 -3.71 29.74 17.77
N ALA A 84 -4.08 29.87 16.49
CA ALA A 84 -5.45 29.66 16.03
C ALA A 84 -5.94 28.22 16.22
N ARG A 85 -5.02 27.24 16.28
CA ARG A 85 -5.33 25.81 16.42
C ARG A 85 -4.90 25.20 17.76
N ARG A 86 -4.58 26.04 18.75
CA ARG A 86 -4.03 25.60 20.05
C ARG A 86 -4.98 24.72 20.87
N GLU A 87 -6.28 24.78 20.58
CA GLU A 87 -7.31 23.98 21.27
C GLU A 87 -7.40 22.57 20.67
N GLN A 88 -7.00 22.40 19.42
CA GLN A 88 -7.09 21.16 18.65
C GLN A 88 -5.77 20.39 18.60
N VAL A 89 -4.64 21.05 18.90
CA VAL A 89 -3.34 20.37 19.03
C VAL A 89 -2.64 20.75 20.32
N ALA A 90 -2.28 19.72 21.07
CA ALA A 90 -1.40 19.82 22.22
C ALA A 90 0.01 20.18 21.74
N LEU A 91 0.43 21.44 21.96
CA LEU A 91 1.73 21.93 21.48
C LEU A 91 2.90 21.03 21.90
N HIS A 92 2.86 20.45 23.10
CA HIS A 92 3.92 19.59 23.63
C HIS A 92 4.06 18.25 22.88
N GLN A 93 3.09 17.90 22.05
CA GLN A 93 3.19 16.77 21.13
C GLN A 93 3.89 17.15 19.82
N LEU A 94 4.01 18.45 19.53
CA LEU A 94 4.70 18.94 18.34
C LEU A 94 6.21 19.01 18.53
N THR A 95 6.95 18.48 17.57
CA THR A 95 8.41 18.58 17.49
C THR A 95 8.79 19.74 16.59
N LEU A 96 9.76 20.57 17.01
CA LEU A 96 10.33 21.61 16.17
C LEU A 96 11.84 21.45 16.08
N ARG A 97 12.35 21.48 14.86
CA ARG A 97 13.78 21.44 14.56
C ARG A 97 14.22 22.75 13.93
N ILE A 98 15.18 23.42 14.55
CA ILE A 98 15.68 24.73 14.13
C ILE A 98 17.12 24.57 13.64
N TYR A 99 17.42 25.12 12.48
CA TYR A 99 18.75 25.14 11.88
C TYR A 99 19.28 26.56 11.78
N HIS A 100 20.60 26.70 11.85
CA HIS A 100 21.33 27.97 11.73
C HIS A 100 20.89 29.03 12.76
N LEU A 101 21.46 28.97 13.95
CA LEU A 101 21.34 30.02 14.97
C LEU A 101 22.67 30.81 15.01
N PRO A 102 22.68 32.08 14.56
CA PRO A 102 23.92 32.83 14.30
C PRO A 102 24.71 33.19 15.56
N THR A 103 24.04 33.48 16.67
CA THR A 103 24.66 34.06 17.86
C THR A 103 24.63 33.10 19.05
N ALA A 104 25.56 33.30 19.99
CA ALA A 104 25.52 32.61 21.28
C ALA A 104 24.23 32.93 22.04
N PRO A 105 23.66 31.96 22.79
CA PRO A 105 22.45 32.19 23.56
C PRO A 105 22.72 33.16 24.71
N VAL A 106 21.71 33.94 25.06
CA VAL A 106 21.73 34.84 26.22
C VAL A 106 20.92 34.22 27.36
N THR A 107 21.46 34.20 28.57
CA THR A 107 20.74 33.72 29.75
C THR A 107 19.75 34.77 30.23
N ILE A 108 18.49 34.39 30.42
CA ILE A 108 17.40 35.26 30.86
C ILE A 108 16.80 34.70 32.14
N THR A 109 16.71 35.55 33.16
CA THR A 109 16.17 35.22 34.47
C THR A 109 14.70 35.61 34.58
N TYR A 110 13.87 34.67 35.00
CA TYR A 110 12.46 34.83 35.31
C TYR A 110 12.25 34.44 36.78
N GLY A 111 12.40 35.42 37.68
CA GLY A 111 12.43 35.14 39.13
C GLY A 111 13.66 34.30 39.50
N GLU A 112 13.45 33.17 40.20
CA GLU A 112 14.51 32.23 40.58
C GLU A 112 14.96 31.27 39.45
N LYS A 113 14.30 31.29 38.28
CA LYS A 113 14.60 30.37 37.17
C LYS A 113 15.32 31.10 36.04
N SER A 114 16.44 30.57 35.56
CA SER A 114 17.13 31.03 34.35
C SER A 114 16.82 30.12 33.16
N ARG A 115 16.84 30.69 31.94
CA ARG A 115 16.72 29.96 30.67
C ARG A 115 17.62 30.57 29.62
N LEU A 116 18.08 29.74 28.67
CA LEU A 116 18.81 30.22 27.50
C LEU A 116 17.84 30.76 26.44
N ARG A 117 18.16 31.92 25.86
CA ARG A 117 17.47 32.50 24.70
C ARG A 117 18.38 32.52 23.50
N TYR A 118 17.96 31.87 22.42
CA TYR A 118 18.59 31.96 21.10
C TYR A 118 17.91 33.02 20.23
N GLN A 119 18.67 33.62 19.32
CA GLN A 119 18.16 34.60 18.36
C GLN A 119 18.33 34.08 16.93
N ALA A 120 17.22 34.04 16.19
CA ALA A 120 17.18 33.69 14.78
C ALA A 120 17.52 34.90 13.89
N ASN A 121 17.90 34.62 12.64
CA ASN A 121 18.04 35.59 11.56
C ASN A 121 17.31 35.09 10.29
N ALA A 122 17.49 35.80 9.18
CA ALA A 122 16.90 35.44 7.87
C ALA A 122 17.42 34.13 7.25
N TYR A 123 18.43 33.51 7.84
CA TYR A 123 18.97 32.21 7.42
C TYR A 123 18.41 31.07 8.30
N THR A 124 17.91 31.36 9.51
CA THR A 124 17.39 30.35 10.44
C THR A 124 16.15 29.64 9.89
N LEU A 125 16.18 28.32 9.77
CA LEU A 125 15.03 27.50 9.36
C LEU A 125 14.43 26.77 10.56
N ALA A 126 13.13 26.98 10.84
CA ALA A 126 12.38 26.19 11.82
C ALA A 126 11.41 25.26 11.10
N VAL A 127 11.62 23.95 11.26
CA VAL A 127 10.90 22.86 10.61
C VAL A 127 10.02 22.14 11.65
N LEU A 128 8.70 22.20 11.48
CA LEU A 128 7.72 21.54 12.36
C LEU A 128 7.53 20.07 11.98
N GLU A 129 7.58 19.12 12.90
CA GLU A 129 7.44 17.68 12.60
C GLU A 129 8.26 17.25 11.38
N PRO A 130 9.61 17.35 11.43
CA PRO A 130 10.47 17.08 10.28
C PRO A 130 10.33 15.65 9.73
N ASP A 131 9.80 14.71 10.53
CA ASP A 131 9.55 13.32 10.15
C ASP A 131 8.28 13.14 9.30
N ILE A 132 7.45 14.17 9.14
CA ILE A 132 6.33 14.16 8.18
C ILE A 132 6.88 14.65 6.82
N LEU A 133 7.08 13.73 5.88
CA LEU A 133 7.56 14.06 4.54
C LEU A 133 6.41 14.44 3.61
N LEU A 134 6.33 15.72 3.23
CA LEU A 134 5.42 16.16 2.16
C LEU A 134 6.06 15.95 0.79
N ASN A 135 5.26 15.56 -0.20
CA ASN A 135 5.73 15.59 -1.59
C ASN A 135 5.88 17.05 -2.02
N ILE A 136 6.89 17.39 -2.81
CA ILE A 136 7.02 18.75 -3.36
C ILE A 136 5.75 19.18 -4.09
N THR A 137 5.11 18.26 -4.81
CA THR A 137 3.86 18.51 -5.53
C THR A 137 2.71 18.95 -4.62
N ASP A 138 2.75 18.60 -3.33
CA ASP A 138 1.76 19.05 -2.32
C ASP A 138 1.88 20.55 -2.04
N LEU A 139 3.05 21.15 -2.31
CA LEU A 139 3.31 22.57 -2.11
C LEU A 139 2.80 23.45 -3.25
N ASN A 140 2.68 22.90 -4.46
CA ASN A 140 2.45 23.64 -5.71
C ASN A 140 1.25 24.60 -5.64
N GLU A 141 0.13 24.10 -5.12
CA GLU A 141 -1.13 24.85 -5.06
C GLU A 141 -1.36 25.55 -3.73
N ALA A 142 -0.55 25.22 -2.72
CA ALA A 142 -0.66 25.84 -1.41
C ALA A 142 -0.37 27.35 -1.47
N GLU A 143 0.36 27.83 -2.48
CA GLU A 143 0.51 29.26 -2.77
C GLU A 143 -0.83 29.95 -3.04
N TYR A 144 -1.67 29.32 -3.86
CA TYR A 144 -3.00 29.83 -4.15
C TYR A 144 -3.87 29.77 -2.90
N CYS A 145 -4.03 28.57 -2.32
CA CYS A 145 -4.80 28.33 -1.11
C CYS A 145 -4.27 27.10 -0.37
N THR A 146 -3.85 27.25 0.89
CA THR A 146 -3.33 26.13 1.70
C THR A 146 -4.36 25.02 1.91
N ARG A 147 -5.65 25.36 1.95
CA ARG A 147 -6.75 24.37 2.06
C ARG A 147 -6.73 23.32 0.94
N GLN A 148 -6.22 23.67 -0.25
CA GLN A 148 -6.17 22.76 -1.40
C GLN A 148 -5.35 21.50 -1.11
N TYR A 149 -4.38 21.57 -0.20
CA TYR A 149 -3.61 20.39 0.24
C TYR A 149 -4.51 19.30 0.84
N LEU A 150 -5.28 19.61 1.90
CA LEU A 150 -6.19 18.63 2.50
C LEU A 150 -7.32 18.26 1.55
N LEU A 151 -7.86 19.23 0.80
CA LEU A 151 -8.94 19.00 -0.15
C LEU A 151 -8.53 17.99 -1.22
N LYS A 152 -7.34 18.10 -1.83
CA LYS A 152 -6.89 17.16 -2.86
C LYS A 152 -6.62 15.74 -2.35
N ARG A 153 -6.28 15.59 -1.07
CA ARG A 153 -6.17 14.26 -0.45
C ARG A 153 -7.54 13.59 -0.27
N MET A 154 -8.62 14.36 -0.18
CA MET A 154 -9.99 13.85 -0.02
C MET A 154 -10.78 13.80 -1.33
N ILE A 155 -10.50 14.71 -2.25
CA ILE A 155 -11.22 14.82 -3.53
C ILE A 155 -10.56 13.83 -4.50
N PRO A 156 -11.31 12.86 -5.05
CA PRO A 156 -10.80 11.98 -6.08
C PRO A 156 -10.40 12.80 -7.32
N SER A 157 -9.25 12.49 -7.91
CA SER A 157 -8.80 13.14 -9.15
C SER A 157 -9.25 12.30 -10.33
N GLY A 158 -10.14 12.86 -11.17
CA GLY A 158 -10.52 12.19 -12.42
C GLY A 158 -9.30 12.04 -13.33
N GLY A 159 -9.17 10.90 -14.02
CA GLY A 159 -8.16 10.74 -15.06
C GLY A 159 -8.50 11.66 -16.24
N SER A 160 -7.80 12.78 -16.37
CA SER A 160 -8.02 13.73 -17.46
C SER A 160 -7.12 13.43 -18.65
N PHE A 161 -7.57 13.78 -19.85
CA PHE A 161 -6.76 13.64 -21.06
C PHE A 161 -5.45 14.43 -20.98
N GLU A 162 -5.44 15.58 -20.31
CA GLU A 162 -4.23 16.36 -20.08
C GLU A 162 -3.18 15.62 -19.24
N MET A 163 -3.61 14.86 -18.23
CA MET A 163 -2.72 14.04 -17.42
C MET A 163 -2.15 12.87 -18.21
N LEU A 164 -2.99 12.19 -19.00
CA LEU A 164 -2.54 11.12 -19.90
C LEU A 164 -1.50 11.63 -20.91
N ARG A 165 -1.79 12.77 -21.57
CA ARG A 165 -0.84 13.45 -22.46
C ARG A 165 0.46 13.79 -21.75
N GLY A 166 0.37 14.36 -20.54
CA GLY A 166 1.52 14.67 -19.69
C GLY A 166 2.42 13.47 -19.47
N ASN A 167 1.84 12.36 -19.02
CA ASN A 167 2.55 11.12 -18.74
C ASN A 167 3.23 10.54 -20.00
N LEU A 168 2.56 10.58 -21.15
CA LEU A 168 3.12 10.12 -22.42
C LEU A 168 4.33 10.95 -22.84
N VAL A 169 4.22 12.29 -22.77
CA VAL A 169 5.32 13.20 -23.13
C VAL A 169 6.53 13.00 -22.21
N HIS A 170 6.31 12.93 -20.89
CA HIS A 170 7.38 12.67 -19.92
C HIS A 170 8.06 11.33 -20.15
N HIS A 171 7.28 10.27 -20.40
CA HIS A 171 7.81 8.94 -20.67
C HIS A 171 8.71 8.92 -21.91
N CYS A 172 8.23 9.44 -23.04
CA CYS A 172 9.01 9.44 -24.28
C CYS A 172 10.33 10.19 -24.10
N PHE A 173 10.29 11.36 -23.45
CA PHE A 173 11.49 12.15 -23.21
C PHE A 173 12.46 11.45 -22.25
N ALA A 174 11.96 10.86 -21.17
CA ALA A 174 12.79 10.08 -20.25
C ALA A 174 13.51 8.90 -20.95
N GLU A 175 12.82 8.17 -21.83
CA GLU A 175 13.44 7.06 -22.57
C GLU A 175 14.51 7.53 -23.57
N LEU A 176 14.28 8.64 -24.29
CA LEU A 176 15.31 9.26 -25.14
C LEU A 176 16.58 9.60 -24.34
N LEU A 177 16.41 10.20 -23.16
CA LEU A 177 17.53 10.58 -22.29
C LEU A 177 18.29 9.35 -21.79
N LYS A 178 17.59 8.29 -21.41
CA LYS A 178 18.18 7.00 -21.00
C LYS A 178 18.92 6.31 -22.14
N GLU A 179 18.41 6.38 -23.36
CA GLU A 179 19.06 5.78 -24.53
C GLU A 179 20.39 6.46 -24.88
N HIS A 180 20.44 7.79 -24.76
CA HIS A 180 21.68 8.55 -24.91
C HIS A 180 22.70 8.19 -23.82
N ASP A 181 22.28 8.16 -22.55
CA ASP A 181 23.15 7.80 -21.41
C ASP A 181 23.80 6.42 -21.59
N ARG A 182 23.08 5.47 -22.21
CA ARG A 182 23.59 4.12 -22.50
C ARG A 182 24.54 4.05 -23.70
N GLY A 183 24.82 5.17 -24.39
CA GLY A 183 25.61 5.21 -25.62
C GLY A 183 24.96 4.49 -26.82
N LYS A 184 23.66 4.18 -26.72
CA LYS A 184 22.93 3.38 -27.71
C LYS A 184 22.38 4.19 -28.88
N PHE A 185 22.15 5.48 -28.65
CA PHE A 185 21.64 6.40 -29.65
C PHE A 185 22.54 6.52 -30.90
N ASN A 186 23.85 6.27 -30.76
CA ASN A 186 24.82 6.29 -31.87
C ASN A 186 25.22 4.90 -32.40
N THR A 187 24.78 3.79 -31.77
CA THR A 187 25.27 2.42 -32.10
C THR A 187 24.26 1.51 -32.81
N TRP A 188 22.98 1.91 -32.88
CA TRP A 188 21.93 1.12 -33.54
C TRP A 188 22.11 0.98 -35.08
N SER A 189 22.98 1.78 -35.70
CA SER A 189 23.30 1.70 -37.15
C SER A 189 24.01 0.41 -37.57
N SER A 190 24.51 -0.40 -36.63
CA SER A 190 25.35 -1.57 -36.94
C SER A 190 24.61 -2.91 -37.06
N LEU A 191 23.34 -2.99 -36.65
CA LEU A 191 22.58 -4.27 -36.62
C LEU A 191 21.46 -4.37 -37.66
N THR A 192 21.05 -3.26 -38.26
CA THR A 192 20.07 -3.23 -39.36
C THR A 192 20.62 -2.33 -40.47
N GLY A 193 21.12 -2.92 -41.55
CA GLY A 193 21.84 -2.22 -42.63
C GLY A 193 20.98 -1.24 -43.45
N GLY A 194 20.63 -0.09 -42.85
CA GLY A 194 20.01 1.06 -43.49
C GLY A 194 20.80 2.34 -43.19
N ASP A 195 21.14 3.08 -44.25
CA ASP A 195 22.05 4.24 -44.25
C ASP A 195 21.44 5.54 -43.66
N GLY A 196 21.01 5.57 -42.39
CA GLY A 196 20.62 6.82 -41.74
C GLY A 196 20.64 6.78 -40.22
N GLU A 197 21.25 7.79 -39.58
CA GLU A 197 21.12 8.04 -38.13
C GLU A 197 19.64 8.34 -37.79
N GLU A 198 19.06 7.64 -36.81
CA GLU A 198 17.71 7.94 -36.31
C GLU A 198 17.74 9.33 -35.64
N SER A 199 16.90 10.26 -36.11
CA SER A 199 16.79 11.58 -35.50
C SER A 199 16.14 11.48 -34.10
N PRO A 200 16.45 12.38 -33.14
CA PRO A 200 15.81 12.40 -31.83
C PRO A 200 14.29 12.45 -31.88
N PHE A 201 13.72 13.12 -32.89
CA PHE A 201 12.28 13.14 -33.11
C PHE A 201 11.73 11.75 -33.51
N GLN A 202 12.42 11.02 -34.40
CA GLN A 202 12.04 9.66 -34.77
C GLN A 202 12.11 8.70 -33.57
N ALA A 203 13.15 8.81 -32.74
CA ALA A 203 13.26 8.02 -31.50
C ALA A 203 12.12 8.33 -30.52
N LEU A 204 11.78 9.60 -30.31
CA LEU A 204 10.63 10.00 -29.47
C LEU A 204 9.30 9.46 -30.01
N GLN A 205 9.10 9.48 -31.34
CA GLN A 205 7.93 8.88 -31.97
C GLN A 205 7.91 7.37 -31.78
N ARG A 206 9.05 6.68 -31.93
CA ARG A 206 9.17 5.25 -31.66
C ARG A 206 8.77 4.93 -30.22
N TYR A 207 9.27 5.68 -29.23
CA TYR A 207 8.88 5.50 -27.83
C TYR A 207 7.40 5.79 -27.55
N LEU A 208 6.80 6.77 -28.25
CA LEU A 208 5.37 6.99 -28.19
C LEU A 208 4.60 5.77 -28.71
N GLU A 209 5.00 5.22 -29.86
CA GLU A 209 4.37 4.04 -30.44
C GLU A 209 4.53 2.81 -29.55
N GLU A 210 5.74 2.54 -29.05
CA GLU A 210 6.02 1.48 -28.08
C GLU A 210 5.13 1.63 -26.84
N LYS A 211 4.98 2.85 -26.31
CA LYS A 211 4.15 3.11 -25.12
C LYS A 211 2.66 2.96 -25.40
N LEU A 212 2.16 3.44 -26.53
CA LEU A 212 0.76 3.28 -26.94
C LEU A 212 0.39 1.83 -27.24
N GLN A 213 1.38 1.01 -27.66
CA GLN A 213 1.24 -0.43 -27.83
C GLN A 213 1.27 -1.20 -26.49
N GLN A 214 1.52 -0.55 -25.34
CA GLN A 214 1.38 -1.21 -24.04
C GLN A 214 -0.10 -1.35 -23.65
N ASP A 215 -0.48 -2.55 -23.21
CA ASP A 215 -1.84 -2.89 -22.76
C ASP A 215 -2.41 -1.90 -21.74
N THR A 216 -1.58 -1.45 -20.81
CA THR A 216 -2.00 -0.52 -19.74
C THR A 216 -2.37 0.85 -20.30
N THR A 217 -1.54 1.40 -21.17
CA THR A 217 -1.75 2.72 -21.78
C THR A 217 -2.90 2.70 -22.78
N SER A 218 -3.04 1.64 -23.58
CA SER A 218 -4.16 1.50 -24.50
C SER A 218 -5.51 1.47 -23.78
N VAL A 219 -5.58 0.78 -22.63
CA VAL A 219 -6.76 0.81 -21.75
C VAL A 219 -7.00 2.20 -21.16
N GLU A 220 -5.96 2.92 -20.72
CA GLU A 220 -6.11 4.29 -20.20
C GLU A 220 -6.63 5.26 -21.26
N VAL A 221 -6.14 5.17 -22.50
CA VAL A 221 -6.64 5.94 -23.65
C VAL A 221 -8.12 5.66 -23.88
N ALA A 222 -8.52 4.39 -23.89
CA ALA A 222 -9.91 3.99 -24.09
C ALA A 222 -10.82 4.45 -22.93
N LEU A 223 -10.35 4.38 -21.68
CA LEU A 223 -11.08 4.84 -20.50
C LEU A 223 -11.24 6.37 -20.45
N ALA A 224 -10.30 7.10 -21.04
CA ALA A 224 -10.37 8.56 -21.17
C ALA A 224 -11.28 9.02 -22.33
N ASP A 225 -11.91 8.08 -23.07
CA ASP A 225 -12.79 8.33 -24.22
C ASP A 225 -12.14 9.19 -25.31
N VAL A 226 -10.82 9.05 -25.46
CA VAL A 226 -10.03 9.71 -26.50
C VAL A 226 -9.45 8.67 -27.42
N SER A 227 -9.21 9.10 -28.64
CA SER A 227 -8.74 8.20 -29.66
C SER A 227 -7.22 8.27 -29.87
N PHE A 228 -6.59 7.20 -30.35
CA PHE A 228 -5.14 7.20 -30.55
C PHE A 228 -4.67 8.29 -31.54
N ALA A 229 -5.50 8.65 -32.52
CA ALA A 229 -5.22 9.75 -33.42
C ALA A 229 -5.22 11.09 -32.67
N GLU A 230 -6.23 11.37 -31.86
CA GLU A 230 -6.30 12.59 -31.03
C GLU A 230 -5.16 12.65 -29.99
N VAL A 231 -4.80 11.50 -29.40
CA VAL A 231 -3.63 11.39 -28.52
C VAL A 231 -2.36 11.80 -29.27
N ARG A 232 -2.13 11.28 -30.48
CA ARG A 232 -0.98 11.65 -31.31
C ARG A 232 -0.98 13.11 -31.70
N GLU A 233 -2.10 13.61 -32.22
CA GLU A 233 -2.25 15.01 -32.60
C GLU A 233 -1.95 15.94 -31.41
N SER A 234 -2.30 15.51 -30.20
CA SER A 234 -2.00 16.28 -28.99
C SER A 234 -0.59 16.07 -28.42
N VAL A 235 0.07 14.92 -28.64
CA VAL A 235 1.38 14.58 -28.05
C VAL A 235 2.55 14.91 -28.99
N ILE A 236 2.44 14.59 -30.28
CA ILE A 236 3.52 14.76 -31.27
C ILE A 236 4.09 16.18 -31.30
N PRO A 237 3.29 17.27 -31.25
CA PRO A 237 3.85 18.62 -31.28
C PRO A 237 4.75 18.93 -30.07
N HIS A 238 4.46 18.33 -28.92
CA HIS A 238 5.32 18.44 -27.74
C HIS A 238 6.63 17.68 -27.95
N LEU A 239 6.58 16.47 -28.52
CA LEU A 239 7.77 15.68 -28.84
C LEU A 239 8.68 16.38 -29.85
N GLU A 240 8.10 17.04 -30.86
CA GLU A 240 8.85 17.82 -31.86
C GLU A 240 9.60 18.99 -31.21
N SER A 241 8.94 19.73 -30.32
CA SER A 241 9.56 20.80 -29.54
C SER A 241 10.68 20.30 -28.65
N LEU A 242 10.49 19.15 -27.98
CA LEU A 242 11.50 18.53 -27.13
C LEU A 242 12.69 17.99 -27.93
N ALA A 243 12.45 17.40 -29.11
CA ALA A 243 13.50 16.93 -30.00
C ALA A 243 14.43 18.07 -30.43
N ARG A 244 13.85 19.20 -30.87
CA ARG A 244 14.63 20.39 -31.26
C ARG A 244 15.45 20.95 -30.10
N TRP A 245 14.86 21.03 -28.91
CA TRP A 245 15.57 21.47 -27.72
C TRP A 245 16.73 20.53 -27.38
N TYR A 246 16.46 19.23 -27.39
CA TYR A 246 17.45 18.20 -27.16
C TYR A 246 18.60 18.29 -28.16
N GLU A 247 18.35 18.47 -29.46
CA GLU A 247 19.40 18.65 -30.46
C GLU A 247 20.27 19.88 -30.19
N SER A 248 19.67 20.99 -29.74
CA SER A 248 20.40 22.21 -29.42
C SER A 248 21.26 22.10 -28.16
N GLU A 249 20.82 21.29 -27.18
CA GLU A 249 21.48 21.16 -25.88
C GLU A 249 22.24 19.83 -25.70
N ARG A 250 22.14 18.85 -26.60
CA ARG A 250 22.76 17.52 -26.37
C ARG A 250 24.28 17.60 -26.16
N ASN A 251 24.95 18.54 -26.83
CA ASN A 251 26.40 18.73 -26.68
C ASN A 251 26.77 19.42 -25.35
N THR A 252 25.85 20.20 -24.77
CA THR A 252 26.03 20.85 -23.46
C THR A 252 25.56 19.96 -22.31
N LEU A 253 24.62 19.05 -22.56
CA LEU A 253 24.12 18.06 -21.60
C LEU A 253 25.09 16.87 -21.47
N TRP A 254 25.55 16.35 -22.61
CA TRP A 254 26.52 15.27 -22.70
C TRP A 254 27.71 15.79 -23.50
N THR A 255 28.78 16.20 -22.81
CA THR A 255 30.06 16.49 -23.45
C THR A 255 30.54 15.22 -24.13
N LEU A 256 30.36 15.13 -25.45
CA LEU A 256 30.98 14.09 -26.27
C LEU A 256 32.49 14.26 -26.15
N PRO A 257 33.26 13.25 -25.70
CA PRO A 257 34.70 13.30 -25.85
C PRO A 257 34.98 13.42 -27.34
N GLY A 258 35.60 14.53 -27.73
CA GLY A 258 36.21 14.62 -29.04
C GLY A 258 37.14 13.43 -29.22
N ILE A 259 37.14 12.87 -30.43
CA ILE A 259 38.12 11.88 -30.87
C ILE A 259 39.51 12.47 -30.60
N HIS A 260 40.10 12.12 -29.45
CA HIS A 260 41.47 12.45 -29.11
C HIS A 260 42.33 11.27 -29.53
N SER A 261 43.13 11.52 -30.56
CA SER A 261 44.26 10.71 -30.97
C SER A 261 45.19 10.47 -29.78
N ASP A 262 45.47 9.19 -29.53
CA ASP A 262 46.61 8.61 -28.83
C ASP A 262 47.18 9.34 -27.61
N GLY A 263 46.91 8.73 -26.45
CA GLY A 263 47.88 8.66 -25.36
C GLY A 263 47.67 9.64 -24.22
N GLU A 264 46.77 9.30 -23.29
CA GLU A 264 46.97 9.36 -21.82
C GLU A 264 45.66 8.94 -21.14
N THR A 265 45.69 7.82 -20.41
CA THR A 265 44.58 7.31 -19.60
C THR A 265 44.50 8.08 -18.28
N GLU A 266 43.82 9.22 -18.28
CA GLU A 266 43.12 9.68 -17.07
C GLU A 266 41.69 9.14 -17.14
N GLU A 267 41.25 8.44 -16.08
CA GLU A 267 39.85 8.03 -15.90
C GLU A 267 38.96 9.28 -15.85
N SER A 268 38.44 9.70 -16.99
CA SER A 268 37.48 10.79 -17.08
C SER A 268 36.21 10.39 -16.33
N GLN A 269 35.94 11.03 -15.20
CA GLN A 269 34.65 10.96 -14.50
C GLN A 269 33.55 11.44 -15.46
N GLY A 270 32.85 10.50 -16.10
CA GLY A 270 31.81 10.78 -17.10
C GLY A 270 30.61 11.53 -16.52
N ASN A 271 29.90 12.28 -17.38
CA ASN A 271 28.61 12.87 -17.02
C ASN A 271 27.62 11.75 -16.70
N GLN A 272 27.16 11.70 -15.45
CA GLN A 272 26.15 10.76 -14.98
C GLN A 272 24.78 11.41 -15.16
N VAL A 273 23.91 10.84 -15.99
CA VAL A 273 22.53 11.30 -16.18
C VAL A 273 21.57 10.32 -15.50
N ARG A 274 20.58 10.85 -14.80
CA ARG A 274 19.56 10.09 -14.08
C ARG A 274 18.19 10.68 -14.38
N ALA A 275 17.31 9.88 -14.97
CA ALA A 275 15.90 10.23 -15.08
C ALA A 275 15.18 9.86 -13.77
N GLU A 276 13.98 10.41 -13.53
CA GLU A 276 13.04 9.96 -12.49
C GLU A 276 13.67 9.77 -11.07
N THR A 277 14.64 10.62 -10.72
CA THR A 277 15.45 10.46 -9.51
C THR A 277 14.62 10.73 -8.26
N PHE A 278 14.47 9.73 -7.40
CA PHE A 278 13.73 9.85 -6.15
C PHE A 278 14.61 10.37 -5.01
N LEU A 279 14.15 11.41 -4.32
CA LEU A 279 14.88 12.09 -3.26
C LEU A 279 14.05 12.18 -1.97
N LEU A 280 14.71 11.85 -0.86
CA LEU A 280 14.23 12.05 0.51
C LEU A 280 15.10 13.10 1.22
N ALA A 281 14.47 13.96 2.03
CA ALA A 281 15.10 14.99 2.85
C ALA A 281 14.38 15.14 4.22
N PRO A 282 14.58 14.20 5.15
CA PRO A 282 14.00 14.26 6.49
C PRO A 282 14.50 15.44 7.34
N GLU A 283 15.59 16.10 6.94
CA GLU A 283 16.08 17.32 7.58
C GLU A 283 15.04 18.45 7.51
N ILE A 284 14.36 18.58 6.36
CA ILE A 284 13.36 19.63 6.12
C ILE A 284 11.95 19.07 5.86
N GLY A 285 11.78 17.77 6.06
CA GLY A 285 10.49 17.09 5.94
C GLY A 285 9.88 17.15 4.54
N LEU A 286 10.70 16.92 3.51
CA LEU A 286 10.29 16.91 2.10
C LEU A 286 10.75 15.65 1.39
N ARG A 287 10.01 15.28 0.34
CA ARG A 287 10.39 14.26 -0.64
C ARG A 287 9.91 14.63 -2.04
N GLY A 288 10.50 14.04 -3.06
CA GLY A 288 10.07 14.26 -4.43
C GLY A 288 10.79 13.37 -5.44
N ARG A 289 10.27 13.35 -6.66
CA ARG A 289 10.89 12.70 -7.80
C ARG A 289 11.21 13.75 -8.86
N LEU A 290 12.47 13.82 -9.28
CA LEU A 290 12.96 14.72 -10.32
C LEU A 290 12.83 14.06 -11.68
N ASP A 291 12.39 14.79 -12.72
CA ASP A 291 12.34 14.24 -14.07
C ASP A 291 13.74 13.91 -14.61
N LEU A 292 14.71 14.82 -14.43
CA LEU A 292 16.10 14.64 -14.86
C LEU A 292 17.08 15.31 -13.90
N PHE A 293 18.16 14.61 -13.59
CA PHE A 293 19.30 15.08 -12.82
C PHE A 293 20.60 14.65 -13.50
N TRP A 294 21.56 15.58 -13.65
CA TRP A 294 22.85 15.26 -14.26
C TRP A 294 24.00 16.13 -13.76
N GLN A 295 25.22 15.63 -13.96
CA GLN A 295 26.45 16.37 -13.71
C GLN A 295 27.10 16.83 -15.02
N HIS A 296 27.57 18.07 -15.07
CA HIS A 296 28.30 18.65 -16.20
C HIS A 296 29.39 19.62 -15.69
N GLU A 297 30.65 19.42 -16.10
CA GLU A 297 31.81 20.23 -15.67
C GLU A 297 31.92 20.42 -14.14
N GLY A 298 31.58 19.37 -13.38
CA GLY A 298 31.57 19.42 -11.91
C GLY A 298 30.40 20.18 -11.29
N GLN A 299 29.47 20.72 -12.09
CA GLN A 299 28.22 21.33 -11.63
C GLN A 299 27.04 20.39 -11.84
N GLN A 300 26.21 20.24 -10.81
CA GLN A 300 24.96 19.49 -10.90
C GLN A 300 23.88 20.35 -11.57
N ARG A 301 23.00 19.72 -12.33
CA ARG A 301 21.85 20.36 -12.95
C ARG A 301 20.63 19.49 -12.80
N LEU A 302 19.48 20.13 -12.67
CA LEU A 302 18.19 19.45 -12.62
C LEU A 302 17.26 20.06 -13.66
N LEU A 303 16.36 19.23 -14.17
CA LEU A 303 15.34 19.64 -15.11
C LEU A 303 13.99 19.09 -14.67
N GLU A 304 13.01 19.99 -14.67
CA GLU A 304 11.60 19.67 -14.48
C GLU A 304 10.88 19.96 -15.79
N LEU A 305 10.23 18.94 -16.35
CA LEU A 305 9.45 19.03 -17.57
C LEU A 305 8.00 19.38 -17.24
N LYS A 306 7.39 20.23 -18.06
CA LYS A 306 5.96 20.52 -18.01
C LYS A 306 5.33 20.47 -19.40
N THR A 307 4.11 19.95 -19.45
CA THR A 307 3.27 20.05 -20.65
C THR A 307 2.48 21.35 -20.65
N GLY A 308 2.37 21.97 -21.84
CA GLY A 308 1.83 23.32 -22.01
C GLY A 308 2.90 24.42 -22.05
N GLY A 309 2.48 25.69 -22.06
CA GLY A 309 3.37 26.86 -22.16
C GLY A 309 3.54 27.65 -20.86
N ALA A 310 4.56 28.50 -20.83
CA ALA A 310 4.80 29.48 -19.77
C ALA A 310 3.76 30.62 -19.79
N SER A 311 3.76 31.47 -18.77
CA SER A 311 2.90 32.66 -18.71
C SER A 311 3.66 33.85 -19.30
N GLY A 312 3.87 33.86 -20.62
CA GLY A 312 4.78 34.79 -21.30
C GLY A 312 6.24 34.41 -21.02
N ASN A 313 7.10 35.39 -20.71
CA ASN A 313 8.53 35.14 -20.41
C ASN A 313 8.79 34.62 -18.98
N LEU A 314 7.74 34.36 -18.18
CA LEU A 314 7.87 33.92 -16.79
C LEU A 314 7.23 32.53 -16.60
N PRO A 315 7.85 31.66 -15.79
CA PRO A 315 7.25 30.37 -15.46
C PRO A 315 5.97 30.60 -14.66
N LYS A 316 4.98 29.71 -14.84
CA LYS A 316 3.81 29.69 -13.96
C LYS A 316 4.26 29.53 -12.52
N ASN A 317 3.60 30.24 -11.59
CA ASN A 317 4.05 30.26 -10.19
C ASN A 317 4.08 28.85 -9.57
N GLU A 318 3.04 28.04 -9.80
CA GLU A 318 2.96 26.65 -9.31
C GLU A 318 4.15 25.78 -9.76
N HIS A 319 4.59 25.93 -11.01
CA HIS A 319 5.72 25.21 -11.57
C HIS A 319 7.06 25.71 -11.00
N ARG A 320 7.19 27.03 -10.83
CA ARG A 320 8.36 27.64 -10.18
C ARG A 320 8.50 27.12 -8.74
N TRP A 321 7.40 27.01 -7.99
CA TRP A 321 7.41 26.48 -6.64
C TRP A 321 7.89 25.04 -6.55
N GLN A 322 7.50 24.20 -7.50
CA GLN A 322 7.98 22.82 -7.57
C GLN A 322 9.51 22.77 -7.69
N VAL A 323 10.08 23.57 -8.59
CA VAL A 323 11.54 23.67 -8.76
C VAL A 323 12.24 24.24 -7.52
N LEU A 324 11.66 25.24 -6.86
CA LEU A 324 12.20 25.74 -5.59
C LEU A 324 12.19 24.66 -4.49
N GLY A 325 11.17 23.80 -4.47
CA GLY A 325 11.12 22.63 -3.58
C GLY A 325 12.25 21.63 -3.87
N TYR A 326 12.54 21.33 -5.13
CA TYR A 326 13.66 20.48 -5.50
C TYR A 326 15.02 21.08 -5.13
N HIS A 327 15.18 22.40 -5.30
CA HIS A 327 16.37 23.10 -4.79
C HIS A 327 16.50 22.94 -3.27
N ALA A 328 15.41 23.06 -2.51
CA ALA A 328 15.44 22.84 -1.07
C ALA A 328 15.83 21.40 -0.70
N LEU A 329 15.36 20.38 -1.43
CA LEU A 329 15.79 18.99 -1.25
C LEU A 329 17.30 18.81 -1.45
N LEU A 330 17.85 19.39 -2.52
CA LEU A 330 19.28 19.28 -2.84
C LEU A 330 20.16 20.09 -1.88
N ALA A 331 19.64 21.21 -1.37
CA ALA A 331 20.34 22.11 -0.45
C ALA A 331 20.74 21.42 0.87
N VAL A 332 19.98 20.43 1.31
CA VAL A 332 20.24 19.69 2.57
C VAL A 332 21.12 18.45 2.38
N ARG A 333 21.42 18.06 1.13
CA ARG A 333 22.28 16.90 0.85
C ARG A 333 23.71 17.18 1.29
N ARG A 334 24.41 16.13 1.75
CA ARG A 334 25.78 16.24 2.27
C ARG A 334 26.81 16.61 1.20
N ASP A 335 26.63 16.16 -0.04
CA ASP A 335 27.54 16.51 -1.13
C ASP A 335 27.45 18.02 -1.42
N ALA A 336 28.53 18.74 -1.12
CA ALA A 336 28.63 20.19 -1.34
C ALA A 336 28.41 20.58 -2.81
N ARG A 337 28.63 19.66 -3.77
CA ARG A 337 28.37 19.88 -5.20
C ARG A 337 26.88 19.88 -5.53
N MET A 338 26.04 19.15 -4.78
CA MET A 338 24.58 19.16 -4.95
C MET A 338 23.94 20.48 -4.49
N LYS A 339 24.60 21.21 -3.58
CA LYS A 339 24.09 22.46 -3.00
C LYS A 339 24.10 23.66 -3.97
N ARG A 340 24.73 23.53 -5.14
CA ARG A 340 24.84 24.60 -6.16
C ARG A 340 24.20 24.22 -7.50
N ALA A 341 23.26 23.27 -7.48
CA ALA A 341 22.63 22.80 -8.71
C ALA A 341 21.94 23.96 -9.47
N PHE A 342 22.01 23.94 -10.80
CA PHE A 342 21.21 24.84 -11.63
C PHE A 342 19.93 24.13 -12.07
N ALA A 343 18.77 24.73 -11.77
CA ALA A 343 17.50 24.19 -12.22
C ALA A 343 17.02 24.82 -13.52
N THR A 344 16.52 23.97 -14.40
CA THR A 344 15.86 24.36 -15.64
C THR A 344 14.42 23.87 -15.62
N LEU A 345 13.49 24.77 -15.84
CA LEU A 345 12.11 24.39 -16.08
C LEU A 345 11.87 24.37 -17.59
N LEU A 346 11.57 23.19 -18.13
CA LEU A 346 11.39 22.96 -19.55
C LEU A 346 9.90 22.83 -19.86
N TYR A 347 9.37 23.78 -20.62
CA TYR A 347 8.04 23.65 -21.20
C TYR A 347 8.15 23.05 -22.59
N SER A 348 7.51 21.90 -22.79
CA SER A 348 7.36 21.33 -24.14
C SER A 348 6.57 22.25 -25.08
N GLY A 349 5.72 23.14 -24.53
CA GLY A 349 5.24 24.34 -25.23
C GLY A 349 4.35 24.10 -26.46
N THR A 350 4.02 25.22 -27.14
CA THR A 350 3.36 25.25 -28.46
C THR A 350 4.25 24.65 -29.56
N PRO A 351 3.67 24.08 -30.64
CA PRO A 351 4.42 23.43 -31.71
C PRO A 351 5.54 24.34 -32.25
N GLY A 352 6.78 23.87 -32.27
CA GLY A 352 7.88 24.61 -32.89
C GLY A 352 9.09 24.89 -31.98
N LYS A 353 8.87 25.11 -30.68
CA LYS A 353 9.93 25.56 -29.77
C LYS A 353 9.60 25.25 -28.31
N ALA A 354 10.41 24.40 -27.67
CA ALA A 354 10.36 24.26 -26.22
C ALA A 354 10.95 25.51 -25.54
N GLU A 355 10.42 25.88 -24.38
CA GLU A 355 10.88 27.02 -23.60
C GLU A 355 11.61 26.53 -22.35
N ALA A 356 12.93 26.75 -22.29
CA ALA A 356 13.74 26.46 -21.13
C ALA A 356 13.96 27.72 -20.29
N ILE A 357 13.57 27.68 -19.02
CA ILE A 357 13.73 28.81 -18.10
C ILE A 357 14.61 28.39 -16.93
N GLY A 358 15.78 29.02 -16.80
CA GLY A 358 16.67 28.82 -15.66
C GLY A 358 16.11 29.44 -14.38
N ILE A 359 16.08 28.66 -13.31
CA ILE A 359 15.61 29.09 -11.98
C ILE A 359 16.79 28.98 -11.00
N ARG A 360 17.23 30.14 -10.49
CA ARG A 360 18.19 30.21 -9.39
C ARG A 360 17.43 30.38 -8.08
N ALA A 361 17.59 29.44 -7.15
CA ALA A 361 17.03 29.56 -5.81
C ALA A 361 17.93 30.44 -4.94
N THR A 362 17.31 31.26 -4.11
CA THR A 362 17.97 31.97 -3.01
C THR A 362 17.62 31.31 -1.67
N ILE A 363 18.36 31.63 -0.62
CA ILE A 363 18.04 31.16 0.74
C ILE A 363 16.64 31.65 1.17
N ARG A 364 16.23 32.84 0.71
CA ARG A 364 14.86 33.34 0.90
C ARG A 364 13.80 32.47 0.24
N ASP A 365 14.09 31.86 -0.90
CA ASP A 365 13.15 30.93 -1.54
C ASP A 365 13.04 29.64 -0.73
N ILE A 366 14.14 29.11 -0.21
CA ILE A 366 14.15 27.93 0.68
C ILE A 366 13.35 28.22 1.97
N GLN A 367 13.53 29.41 2.57
CA GLN A 367 12.73 29.88 3.72
C GLN A 367 11.23 29.83 3.43
N ARG A 368 10.82 30.35 2.27
CA ARG A 368 9.41 30.38 1.86
C ARG A 368 8.83 28.98 1.61
N VAL A 369 9.62 28.07 1.04
CA VAL A 369 9.26 26.65 0.89
C VAL A 369 9.02 26.02 2.27
N ASN A 370 9.95 26.24 3.21
CA ASN A 370 9.83 25.72 4.57
C ASN A 370 8.63 26.31 5.34
N GLU A 371 8.40 27.62 5.25
CA GLU A 371 7.24 28.27 5.86
C GLU A 371 5.94 27.64 5.34
N ARG A 372 5.84 27.47 4.02
CA ARG A 372 4.65 26.86 3.41
C ARG A 372 4.44 25.44 3.89
N ARG A 373 5.50 24.62 3.86
CA ARG A 373 5.47 23.24 4.34
C ARG A 373 5.06 23.17 5.81
N THR A 374 5.58 24.07 6.65
CA THR A 374 5.23 24.14 8.08
C THR A 374 3.73 24.36 8.30
N ILE A 375 3.09 25.22 7.51
CA ILE A 375 1.62 25.40 7.58
C ILE A 375 0.88 24.14 7.13
N LEU A 376 1.29 23.50 6.03
CA LEU A 376 0.62 22.29 5.54
C LEU A 376 0.78 21.10 6.49
N VAL A 377 1.92 21.00 7.18
CA VAL A 377 2.12 19.99 8.22
C VAL A 377 1.24 20.25 9.43
N LEU A 378 1.06 21.51 9.83
CA LEU A 378 0.08 21.84 10.85
C LEU A 378 -1.34 21.44 10.42
N ASP A 379 -1.73 21.71 9.17
CA ASP A 379 -3.00 21.26 8.60
C ASP A 379 -3.10 19.71 8.61
N ARG A 380 -2.02 18.99 8.30
CA ARG A 380 -1.94 17.52 8.31
C ARG A 380 -2.09 16.92 9.71
N VAL A 381 -1.40 17.48 10.71
CA VAL A 381 -1.41 16.99 12.09
C VAL A 381 -2.75 17.29 12.77
N THR A 382 -3.30 18.48 12.53
CA THR A 382 -4.57 18.92 13.13
C THR A 382 -5.79 18.34 12.40
N GLY A 383 -5.66 18.00 11.11
CA GLY A 383 -6.80 17.72 10.24
C GLY A 383 -7.66 18.96 9.93
N ILE A 384 -7.18 20.17 10.25
CA ILE A 384 -7.92 21.43 10.12
C ILE A 384 -7.12 22.40 9.26
N PRO A 385 -7.66 22.84 8.13
CA PRO A 385 -6.93 23.72 7.22
C PRO A 385 -6.93 25.17 7.72
N SER A 386 -6.05 26.00 7.13
CA SER A 386 -6.11 27.46 7.36
C SER A 386 -7.46 28.08 6.99
N GLU A 387 -7.69 29.28 7.53
CA GLU A 387 -8.78 30.16 7.13
C GLU A 387 -8.79 30.39 5.60
N PRO A 388 -9.97 30.51 4.97
CA PRO A 388 -10.09 30.75 3.54
C PRO A 388 -9.43 32.08 3.14
N PRO A 389 -8.77 32.15 1.97
CA PRO A 389 -7.99 33.32 1.57
C PRO A 389 -8.82 34.55 1.14
N GLY A 390 -10.13 34.56 1.37
CA GLY A 390 -11.06 35.62 0.98
C GLY A 390 -11.70 35.46 -0.41
N PRO A 391 -12.70 36.29 -0.74
CA PRO A 391 -13.53 36.16 -1.95
C PRO A 391 -12.78 36.34 -3.26
N ALA A 392 -11.78 37.23 -3.30
CA ALA A 392 -10.97 37.46 -4.51
C ALA A 392 -10.30 36.17 -5.03
N LYS A 393 -9.92 35.25 -4.13
CA LYS A 393 -9.41 33.92 -4.49
C LYS A 393 -10.52 32.88 -4.52
N CYS A 394 -11.38 32.80 -3.49
CA CYS A 394 -12.39 31.74 -3.41
C CYS A 394 -13.35 31.73 -4.62
N ASN A 395 -13.76 32.90 -5.12
CA ASN A 395 -14.65 33.01 -6.29
C ASN A 395 -14.02 32.49 -7.60
N LYS A 396 -12.69 32.33 -7.65
CA LYS A 396 -11.95 31.81 -8.81
C LYS A 396 -11.42 30.38 -8.58
N CYS A 397 -11.76 29.78 -7.43
CA CYS A 397 -11.24 28.48 -7.04
C CYS A 397 -12.05 27.38 -7.72
N ARG A 398 -11.39 26.49 -8.46
CA ARG A 398 -12.05 25.32 -9.10
C ARG A 398 -12.61 24.31 -8.10
N LEU A 399 -12.14 24.33 -6.85
CA LEU A 399 -12.58 23.42 -5.78
C LEU A 399 -13.55 24.11 -4.81
N GLN A 400 -14.20 25.20 -5.20
CA GLN A 400 -15.07 25.98 -4.32
C GLN A 400 -16.22 25.13 -3.76
N ASP A 401 -16.90 24.37 -4.62
CA ASP A 401 -18.07 23.57 -4.23
C ASP A 401 -17.68 22.38 -3.35
N GLU A 402 -16.58 21.69 -3.67
CA GLU A 402 -16.03 20.63 -2.83
C GLU A 402 -15.55 21.19 -1.49
N CYS A 403 -14.89 22.36 -1.50
CA CYS A 403 -14.46 23.04 -0.28
C CYS A 403 -15.65 23.38 0.60
N GLN A 404 -16.73 23.94 0.05
CA GLN A 404 -17.95 24.24 0.78
C GLN A 404 -18.57 22.97 1.39
N ARG A 405 -18.69 21.89 0.61
CA ARG A 405 -19.24 20.62 1.07
C ARG A 405 -18.42 20.02 2.22
N ILE A 406 -17.12 19.86 2.02
CA ILE A 406 -16.21 19.31 3.05
C ILE A 406 -16.21 20.19 4.30
N SER A 407 -16.27 21.51 4.13
CA SER A 407 -16.37 22.44 5.27
C SER A 407 -17.63 22.20 6.09
N GLY A 408 -18.76 21.90 5.43
CA GLY A 408 -20.00 21.52 6.11
C GLY A 408 -19.87 20.20 6.89
N TYR A 409 -19.16 19.20 6.34
CA TYR A 409 -18.96 17.90 6.98
C TYR A 409 -18.00 17.95 8.18
N LEU A 410 -16.95 18.75 8.10
CA LEU A 410 -15.87 18.79 9.10
C LEU A 410 -15.91 20.05 9.98
N ASP A 411 -16.97 20.84 9.90
CA ASP A 411 -17.12 22.12 10.62
C ASP A 411 -15.96 23.10 10.37
N TRP A 412 -15.38 23.05 9.17
CA TRP A 412 -14.40 24.04 8.77
C TRP A 412 -15.09 25.36 8.44
N GLN A 413 -14.36 26.47 8.58
CA GLN A 413 -14.81 27.73 8.02
C GLN A 413 -15.08 27.56 6.50
N PRO A 414 -16.27 27.93 6.00
CA PRO A 414 -16.61 27.79 4.58
C PRO A 414 -15.77 28.75 3.71
N PRO A 415 -15.61 28.48 2.41
CA PRO A 415 -15.02 29.44 1.49
C PRO A 415 -15.71 30.81 1.59
N ALA A 416 -14.92 31.88 1.61
CA ALA A 416 -15.45 33.24 1.66
C ALA A 416 -15.92 33.66 0.27
N VAL A 417 -17.22 33.69 0.00
CA VAL A 417 -17.81 34.02 -1.31
C VAL A 417 -18.57 35.34 -1.22
N GLU A 418 -18.52 36.17 -2.25
CA GLU A 418 -19.37 37.36 -2.33
C GLU A 418 -20.82 36.95 -2.63
N VAL A 419 -21.74 37.20 -1.70
CA VAL A 419 -23.18 37.06 -1.95
C VAL A 419 -23.66 38.37 -2.55
N THR A 420 -23.86 38.42 -3.87
CA THR A 420 -24.59 39.52 -4.49
C THR A 420 -26.05 39.45 -4.00
N PRO A 421 -26.60 40.51 -3.38
CA PRO A 421 -28.03 40.56 -3.12
C PRO A 421 -28.76 40.47 -4.47
N PRO A 422 -29.88 39.75 -4.58
CA PRO A 422 -30.66 39.74 -5.81
C PRO A 422 -31.03 41.19 -6.15
N GLU A 423 -30.68 41.63 -7.37
CA GLU A 423 -31.03 42.95 -7.87
C GLU A 423 -32.55 43.15 -7.75
N GLN A 424 -32.95 44.12 -6.93
CA GLN A 424 -34.31 44.62 -6.90
C GLN A 424 -34.57 45.30 -8.24
N SER A 425 -35.13 44.55 -9.18
CA SER A 425 -35.72 45.14 -10.39
C SER A 425 -36.82 46.11 -9.95
N THR A 426 -36.57 47.39 -10.22
CA THR A 426 -37.51 48.50 -10.03
C THR A 426 -38.76 48.24 -10.87
N ILE A 427 -39.85 47.84 -10.23
CA ILE A 427 -41.18 47.82 -10.85
C ILE A 427 -41.76 49.23 -10.74
N GLU A 428 -41.97 49.87 -11.88
CA GLU A 428 -42.64 51.16 -11.99
C GLU A 428 -44.09 51.09 -11.47
N HIS A 429 -44.48 52.15 -10.76
CA HIS A 429 -45.80 52.38 -10.19
C HIS A 429 -46.92 52.37 -11.25
N ILE A 430 -47.98 51.60 -11.01
CA ILE A 430 -49.31 51.78 -11.59
C ILE A 430 -50.29 52.05 -10.43
N PRO A 431 -51.15 53.10 -10.50
CA PRO A 431 -52.02 53.49 -9.41
C PRO A 431 -53.30 52.64 -9.28
N GLU A 432 -53.84 52.71 -8.06
CA GLU A 432 -54.88 51.91 -7.40
C GLU A 432 -56.23 51.81 -8.13
N SER A 433 -56.86 50.63 -8.06
CA SER A 433 -58.29 50.53 -7.72
C SER A 433 -58.70 49.10 -7.34
N GLY A 434 -59.53 48.99 -6.30
CA GLY A 434 -60.48 47.89 -6.14
C GLY A 434 -60.07 46.73 -5.23
N GLN A 435 -60.51 46.81 -3.97
CA GLN A 435 -60.53 45.71 -3.00
C GLN A 435 -61.15 44.43 -3.57
N LEU A 436 -60.49 43.29 -3.33
CA LEU A 436 -61.09 42.00 -2.92
C LEU A 436 -59.95 41.03 -2.56
N SER A 437 -59.98 40.47 -1.35
CA SER A 437 -59.06 39.42 -0.87
C SER A 437 -59.31 38.12 -1.66
N PRO A 438 -58.27 37.38 -2.08
CA PRO A 438 -58.07 36.06 -1.45
C PRO A 438 -56.61 35.53 -1.41
N LEU A 439 -56.39 34.67 -0.41
CA LEU A 439 -55.44 33.54 -0.38
C LEU A 439 -53.94 33.83 -0.57
N SER A 440 -53.23 33.76 0.56
CA SER A 440 -51.78 33.58 0.68
C SER A 440 -51.30 32.36 -0.12
N VAL A 441 -50.65 32.61 -1.26
CA VAL A 441 -49.79 31.64 -1.95
C VAL A 441 -48.42 31.68 -1.25
N PRO A 442 -47.87 30.55 -0.77
CA PRO A 442 -46.54 30.54 -0.19
C PRO A 442 -45.51 30.90 -1.27
N PRO A 443 -44.40 31.59 -0.93
CA PRO A 443 -43.40 31.99 -1.90
C PRO A 443 -42.83 30.75 -2.60
N LEU A 444 -42.78 30.80 -3.93
CA LEU A 444 -42.06 29.83 -4.75
C LEU A 444 -40.63 29.70 -4.20
N PRO A 445 -40.12 28.47 -3.98
CA PRO A 445 -38.79 28.28 -3.42
C PRO A 445 -37.74 28.90 -4.36
N ALA A 446 -36.83 29.66 -3.76
CA ALA A 446 -35.64 30.17 -4.43
C ALA A 446 -34.94 29.01 -5.16
N TYR A 447 -34.36 29.31 -6.32
CA TYR A 447 -33.58 28.34 -7.09
C TYR A 447 -32.35 27.93 -6.25
N ILE A 448 -32.47 26.81 -5.55
CA ILE A 448 -31.40 26.20 -4.75
C ILE A 448 -30.49 25.46 -5.71
N SER A 449 -29.20 25.82 -5.73
CA SER A 449 -28.19 25.10 -6.50
C SER A 449 -28.10 23.63 -6.02
N PRO A 450 -27.83 22.67 -6.93
CA PRO A 450 -27.71 21.24 -6.58
C PRO A 450 -26.66 20.91 -5.49
N ALA A 451 -25.77 21.86 -5.18
CA ALA A 451 -24.75 21.77 -4.14
C ALA A 451 -25.27 21.91 -2.69
N GLN A 452 -26.56 22.20 -2.48
CA GLN A 452 -27.19 22.28 -1.16
C GLN A 452 -28.11 21.10 -0.84
N GLN A 453 -27.71 19.86 -1.15
CA GLN A 453 -28.22 18.75 -0.33
C GLN A 453 -27.66 18.94 1.08
N VAL A 454 -28.48 19.45 1.99
CA VAL A 454 -28.17 19.50 3.42
C VAL A 454 -27.93 18.05 3.85
N SER A 455 -26.65 17.68 4.00
CA SER A 455 -26.27 16.41 4.59
C SER A 455 -27.00 16.25 5.91
N ARG A 456 -27.60 15.08 6.15
CA ARG A 456 -28.16 14.77 7.46
C ARG A 456 -27.07 14.90 8.51
N ALA A 457 -27.42 15.32 9.73
CA ALA A 457 -26.47 15.46 10.83
C ALA A 457 -25.70 14.15 11.10
N GLU A 458 -26.36 13.03 10.86
CA GLU A 458 -25.82 11.68 11.04
C GLU A 458 -24.79 11.32 9.96
N ASP A 459 -25.02 11.71 8.71
CA ASP A 459 -24.07 11.47 7.60
C ASP A 459 -22.82 12.35 7.78
N LYS A 460 -23.01 13.54 8.35
CA LYS A 460 -21.93 14.40 8.81
C LYS A 460 -21.11 13.76 9.93
N GLN A 461 -21.77 13.20 10.94
CA GLN A 461 -21.09 12.50 12.02
C GLN A 461 -20.32 11.28 11.51
N PHE A 462 -20.91 10.50 10.59
CA PHE A 462 -20.24 9.36 9.95
C PHE A 462 -18.98 9.80 9.20
N PHE A 463 -19.07 10.85 8.38
CA PHE A 463 -17.92 11.37 7.65
C PHE A 463 -16.82 11.86 8.59
N ALA A 464 -17.17 12.68 9.58
CA ALA A 464 -16.22 13.25 10.53
C ALA A 464 -15.51 12.16 11.37
N HIS A 465 -16.26 11.15 11.81
CA HIS A 465 -15.71 10.03 12.59
C HIS A 465 -14.67 9.24 11.78
N TYR A 466 -15.01 8.74 10.59
CA TYR A 466 -14.04 7.99 9.79
C TYR A 466 -12.92 8.85 9.21
N PHE A 467 -13.17 10.14 8.96
CA PHE A 467 -12.11 11.08 8.61
C PHE A 467 -11.06 11.15 9.73
N HIS A 468 -11.50 11.31 10.99
CA HIS A 468 -10.61 11.34 12.15
C HIS A 468 -9.79 10.05 12.29
N LEU A 469 -10.45 8.89 12.25
CA LEU A 469 -9.78 7.59 12.36
C LEU A 469 -8.74 7.37 11.26
N LEU A 470 -9.05 7.79 10.03
CA LEU A 470 -8.09 7.74 8.93
C LEU A 470 -6.93 8.73 9.12
N GLN A 471 -7.12 9.91 9.72
CA GLN A 471 -5.98 10.77 10.05
C GLN A 471 -5.03 10.07 11.02
N LEU A 472 -5.54 9.44 12.08
CA LEU A 472 -4.74 8.69 13.05
C LEU A 472 -3.99 7.52 12.38
N GLU A 473 -4.66 6.78 11.50
CA GLU A 473 -4.03 5.68 10.76
C GLU A 473 -2.93 6.17 9.82
N GLY A 474 -3.17 7.29 9.12
CA GLY A 474 -2.18 7.92 8.25
C GLY A 474 -0.93 8.37 9.01
N GLN A 475 -1.11 8.96 10.21
CA GLN A 475 -0.01 9.36 11.08
C GLN A 475 0.81 8.15 11.57
N ALA A 476 0.16 7.04 11.91
CA ALA A 476 0.86 5.81 12.28
C ALA A 476 1.71 5.25 11.11
N GLY A 477 1.20 5.30 9.88
CA GLY A 477 1.96 4.94 8.68
C GLY A 477 3.17 5.86 8.42
N GLU A 478 3.01 7.17 8.62
CA GLU A 478 4.10 8.15 8.51
C GLU A 478 5.21 7.88 9.56
N LEU A 479 4.84 7.57 10.81
CA LEU A 479 5.80 7.19 11.86
C LEU A 479 6.54 5.89 11.54
N GLN A 480 5.86 4.92 10.95
CA GLN A 480 6.49 3.68 10.50
C GLN A 480 7.50 3.96 9.37
N GLN A 481 7.14 4.82 8.41
CA GLN A 481 8.06 5.24 7.35
C GLN A 481 9.26 6.01 7.91
N ALA A 482 9.08 6.82 8.95
CA ALA A 482 10.14 7.61 9.56
C ALA A 482 11.26 6.78 10.19
N GLN A 483 10.99 5.52 10.55
CA GLN A 483 12.02 4.59 11.02
C GLN A 483 13.17 4.42 10.02
N LEU A 484 12.93 4.66 8.72
CA LEU A 484 13.95 4.62 7.67
C LEU A 484 15.13 5.59 7.92
N TRP A 485 14.88 6.75 8.53
CA TRP A 485 15.92 7.74 8.84
C TRP A 485 16.13 7.98 10.33
N LEU A 486 15.19 7.55 11.18
CA LEU A 486 15.36 7.61 12.64
C LEU A 486 16.26 6.48 13.16
N LEU A 487 16.31 5.35 12.47
CA LEU A 487 17.13 4.19 12.84
C LEU A 487 18.31 4.04 11.90
N SER A 488 19.44 3.60 12.43
CA SER A 488 20.62 3.20 11.66
C SER A 488 20.36 1.91 10.87
N ALA A 489 21.12 1.67 9.80
CA ALA A 489 20.96 0.45 9.00
C ALA A 489 21.14 -0.85 9.80
N PRO A 490 22.08 -0.95 10.77
CA PRO A 490 22.17 -2.11 11.67
C PRO A 490 20.94 -2.29 12.57
N GLU A 491 20.35 -1.21 13.08
CA GLU A 491 19.11 -1.29 13.89
C GLU A 491 17.92 -1.76 13.04
N ARG A 492 17.80 -1.26 11.80
CA ARG A 492 16.76 -1.71 10.87
C ARG A 492 16.94 -3.16 10.43
N LEU A 493 18.18 -3.61 10.24
CA LEU A 493 18.52 -5.02 10.01
C LEU A 493 18.10 -5.88 11.22
N ALA A 494 18.39 -5.43 12.45
CA ALA A 494 17.97 -6.12 13.67
C ALA A 494 16.44 -6.17 13.85
N GLN A 495 15.72 -5.14 13.38
CA GLN A 495 14.25 -5.12 13.32
C GLN A 495 13.69 -5.97 12.16
N GLY A 496 14.53 -6.37 11.21
CA GLY A 496 14.14 -7.14 10.04
C GLY A 496 13.44 -6.32 8.95
N SER A 497 13.58 -4.99 8.93
CA SER A 497 13.02 -4.15 7.86
C SER A 497 13.96 -3.95 6.67
N THR A 498 15.16 -4.52 6.72
CA THR A 498 16.27 -4.22 5.80
C THR A 498 17.08 -5.47 5.46
N ILE A 499 17.63 -5.52 4.24
CA ILE A 499 18.63 -6.51 3.79
C ILE A 499 19.88 -5.75 3.34
N GLN A 500 21.06 -6.24 3.72
CA GLN A 500 22.36 -5.66 3.34
C GLN A 500 23.23 -6.68 2.58
N GLY A 501 24.29 -6.19 1.94
CA GLY A 501 25.32 -7.04 1.32
C GLY A 501 24.83 -7.70 0.03
N LEU A 502 24.18 -6.93 -0.84
CA LEU A 502 23.68 -7.41 -2.12
C LEU A 502 24.83 -7.57 -3.12
N GLU A 503 24.97 -8.77 -3.68
CA GLU A 503 25.94 -9.10 -4.72
C GLU A 503 25.21 -9.52 -6.00
N PRO A 504 25.32 -8.80 -7.12
CA PRO A 504 24.66 -9.17 -8.37
C PRO A 504 25.05 -10.57 -8.86
N LEU A 505 24.06 -11.43 -9.12
CA LEU A 505 24.30 -12.79 -9.64
C LEU A 505 24.44 -12.85 -11.17
N GLY A 506 24.15 -11.75 -11.85
CA GLY A 506 24.20 -11.63 -13.31
C GLY A 506 23.79 -10.24 -13.79
N PRO A 507 23.80 -10.00 -15.12
CA PRO A 507 23.31 -8.74 -15.68
C PRO A 507 21.80 -8.61 -15.44
N ALA A 508 21.34 -7.38 -15.20
CA ALA A 508 19.92 -7.11 -15.13
C ALA A 508 19.26 -7.39 -16.49
N THR A 509 18.05 -7.92 -16.44
CA THR A 509 17.23 -8.24 -17.61
C THR A 509 16.09 -7.24 -17.73
N ILE A 510 15.70 -6.90 -18.96
CA ILE A 510 14.54 -6.03 -19.18
C ILE A 510 13.28 -6.91 -19.10
N GLU A 511 12.39 -6.58 -18.17
CA GLU A 511 11.08 -7.22 -18.04
C GLU A 511 9.98 -6.15 -18.07
N ASN A 512 9.16 -6.18 -19.11
CA ASN A 512 8.11 -5.19 -19.40
C ASN A 512 8.70 -3.77 -19.52
N ASP A 513 8.30 -2.86 -18.62
CA ASP A 513 8.67 -1.44 -18.55
C ASP A 513 9.79 -1.14 -17.53
N GLY A 514 10.56 -2.16 -17.13
CA GLY A 514 11.63 -2.00 -16.13
C GLY A 514 12.68 -3.11 -16.18
N TRP A 515 13.45 -3.19 -15.10
CA TRP A 515 14.60 -4.08 -14.94
C TRP A 515 14.34 -5.09 -13.85
N SER A 516 14.70 -6.34 -14.11
CA SER A 516 14.70 -7.43 -13.15
C SER A 516 16.14 -7.87 -12.90
N GLN A 517 16.58 -7.82 -11.64
CA GLN A 517 17.94 -8.22 -11.24
C GLN A 517 17.91 -9.12 -10.01
N SER A 518 18.70 -10.19 -10.06
CA SER A 518 18.90 -11.11 -8.93
C SER A 518 20.22 -10.83 -8.22
N TYR A 519 20.16 -10.87 -6.89
CA TYR A 519 21.27 -10.67 -5.97
C TYR A 519 21.44 -11.89 -5.07
N HIS A 520 22.70 -12.19 -4.73
CA HIS A 520 23.08 -12.98 -3.58
C HIS A 520 23.12 -12.06 -2.35
N CYS A 521 22.63 -12.54 -1.21
CA CYS A 521 22.58 -11.76 0.03
C CYS A 521 22.39 -12.67 1.23
N THR A 522 22.76 -12.25 2.44
CA THR A 522 22.31 -12.95 3.66
C THR A 522 21.03 -12.29 4.19
N ASN A 523 19.90 -12.95 3.99
CA ASN A 523 18.60 -12.41 4.37
C ASN A 523 18.10 -12.98 5.71
N THR A 524 18.06 -12.11 6.72
CA THR A 524 17.43 -12.36 8.03
C THR A 524 16.18 -11.50 8.26
N SER A 525 15.74 -10.79 7.21
CA SER A 525 14.68 -9.79 7.30
C SER A 525 13.28 -10.40 7.32
N GLU A 526 12.31 -9.55 7.61
CA GLU A 526 10.88 -9.81 7.56
C GLU A 526 10.25 -9.44 6.19
N LEU A 527 11.07 -9.13 5.17
CA LEU A 527 10.63 -8.78 3.81
C LEU A 527 10.13 -10.00 3.02
N ARG A 528 9.27 -9.75 2.03
CA ARG A 528 8.53 -10.78 1.30
C ARG A 528 8.37 -10.46 -0.19
N GLU A 529 8.00 -11.46 -0.97
CA GLU A 529 7.54 -11.28 -2.35
C GLU A 529 6.29 -10.38 -2.37
N GLY A 530 6.32 -9.41 -3.28
CA GLY A 530 5.33 -8.35 -3.43
C GLY A 530 5.54 -7.12 -2.54
N ASP A 531 6.48 -7.14 -1.59
CA ASP A 531 6.78 -5.96 -0.79
C ASP A 531 7.42 -4.87 -1.67
N GLU A 532 6.95 -3.64 -1.50
CA GLU A 532 7.56 -2.44 -2.08
C GLU A 532 8.77 -2.03 -1.23
N ILE A 533 9.87 -1.72 -1.91
CA ILE A 533 11.16 -1.45 -1.29
C ILE A 533 11.85 -0.22 -1.90
N LEU A 534 12.82 0.33 -1.15
CA LEU A 534 13.86 1.19 -1.68
C LEU A 534 15.15 0.38 -1.80
N LEU A 535 15.68 0.33 -3.02
CA LEU A 535 17.02 -0.17 -3.31
C LEU A 535 17.98 1.03 -3.32
N SER A 536 19.04 0.96 -2.53
CA SER A 536 20.01 2.05 -2.41
C SER A 536 21.46 1.57 -2.44
N ASP A 537 22.38 2.51 -2.67
CA ASP A 537 23.83 2.29 -2.69
C ASP A 537 24.49 2.29 -1.30
N GLY A 538 23.69 2.27 -0.24
CA GLY A 538 24.14 2.16 1.15
C GLY A 538 23.46 3.15 2.07
N SER A 539 22.81 4.18 1.52
CA SER A 539 22.00 5.12 2.29
C SER A 539 20.74 5.54 1.54
N PRO A 540 19.54 5.25 2.06
CA PRO A 540 18.29 5.67 1.43
C PRO A 540 18.06 7.20 1.49
N ILE A 541 18.85 7.92 2.28
CA ILE A 541 18.69 9.37 2.49
C ILE A 541 19.73 10.17 1.73
N THR A 542 20.98 9.72 1.68
CA THR A 542 22.08 10.49 1.08
C THR A 542 22.57 9.92 -0.23
N GLY A 543 22.32 8.64 -0.49
CA GLY A 543 22.80 7.91 -1.65
C GLY A 543 21.85 7.93 -2.85
N GLU A 544 22.21 7.14 -3.88
CA GLU A 544 21.32 6.78 -4.98
C GLU A 544 20.22 5.85 -4.49
N VAL A 545 18.98 6.09 -4.94
CA VAL A 545 17.81 5.33 -4.48
C VAL A 545 16.83 5.10 -5.64
N VAL A 546 16.33 3.88 -5.74
CA VAL A 546 15.26 3.50 -6.66
C VAL A 546 14.18 2.74 -5.92
N SER A 547 12.92 3.04 -6.21
CA SER A 547 11.80 2.21 -5.75
C SER A 547 11.69 0.94 -6.58
N GLY A 548 11.40 -0.18 -5.93
CA GLY A 548 11.20 -1.46 -6.59
C GLY A 548 10.25 -2.38 -5.84
N THR A 549 10.00 -3.55 -6.42
CA THR A 549 9.16 -4.60 -5.86
C THR A 549 9.97 -5.88 -5.77
N ILE A 550 9.85 -6.61 -4.66
CA ILE A 550 10.47 -7.93 -4.51
C ILE A 550 9.68 -8.96 -5.34
N MET A 551 10.32 -9.56 -6.33
CA MET A 551 9.71 -10.58 -7.20
C MET A 551 9.88 -11.99 -6.63
N ALA A 552 11.06 -12.28 -6.05
CA ALA A 552 11.36 -13.55 -5.41
C ALA A 552 12.34 -13.34 -4.26
N ILE A 553 12.20 -14.07 -3.15
CA ILE A 553 13.08 -13.93 -1.98
C ILE A 553 13.32 -15.24 -1.24
N SER A 554 14.58 -15.51 -0.91
CA SER A 554 15.03 -16.63 -0.06
C SER A 554 15.98 -16.13 1.04
N SER A 555 16.59 -17.05 1.77
CA SER A 555 17.62 -16.74 2.77
C SER A 555 18.93 -16.25 2.15
N GLU A 556 19.20 -16.61 0.89
CA GLU A 556 20.48 -16.36 0.21
C GLU A 556 20.36 -15.61 -1.12
N ARG A 557 19.14 -15.44 -1.63
CA ARG A 557 18.86 -14.82 -2.93
C ARG A 557 17.67 -13.90 -2.87
N LEU A 558 17.75 -12.82 -3.64
CA LEU A 558 16.72 -11.81 -3.78
C LEU A 558 16.60 -11.42 -5.26
N THR A 559 15.39 -11.41 -5.81
CA THR A 559 15.13 -10.88 -7.15
C THR A 559 14.23 -9.67 -7.03
N ILE A 560 14.71 -8.55 -7.55
CA ILE A 560 14.04 -7.24 -7.45
C ILE A 560 13.72 -6.76 -8.85
N TRP A 561 12.49 -6.26 -9.00
CA TRP A 561 12.12 -5.46 -10.15
C TRP A 561 12.20 -3.98 -9.80
N THR A 562 12.89 -3.18 -10.62
CA THR A 562 12.97 -1.72 -10.49
C THR A 562 12.66 -1.06 -11.83
N ARG A 563 12.18 0.19 -11.82
CA ARG A 563 12.01 0.95 -13.07
C ARG A 563 13.36 1.35 -13.68
N GLU A 564 14.37 1.54 -12.83
CA GLU A 564 15.70 1.98 -13.22
C GLU A 564 16.78 1.18 -12.51
N LEU A 565 17.95 1.09 -13.13
CA LEU A 565 19.11 0.45 -12.52
C LEU A 565 19.83 1.44 -11.61
N ILE A 566 20.34 0.90 -10.52
CA ILE A 566 21.29 1.57 -9.63
C ILE A 566 22.67 1.01 -9.91
N SER A 567 23.70 1.86 -9.90
CA SER A 567 25.06 1.43 -10.27
C SER A 567 25.66 0.46 -9.25
N HIS A 568 25.46 0.71 -7.96
CA HIS A 568 26.06 -0.06 -6.87
C HIS A 568 25.05 -0.39 -5.76
N PRO A 569 24.06 -1.26 -6.02
CA PRO A 569 23.07 -1.63 -5.01
C PRO A 569 23.74 -2.36 -3.84
N THR A 570 23.55 -1.89 -2.60
CA THR A 570 24.08 -2.56 -1.41
C THR A 570 23.02 -2.80 -0.33
N LEU A 571 21.90 -2.08 -0.38
CA LEU A 571 20.90 -2.04 0.69
C LEU A 571 19.48 -2.05 0.13
N VAL A 572 18.61 -2.86 0.74
CA VAL A 572 17.16 -2.88 0.50
C VAL A 572 16.43 -2.56 1.78
N ASP A 573 15.59 -1.53 1.76
CA ASP A 573 14.75 -1.11 2.89
C ASP A 573 13.26 -1.24 2.54
N ARG A 574 12.42 -1.64 3.52
CA ARG A 574 10.95 -1.60 3.36
C ARG A 574 10.49 -0.17 3.07
N TYR A 575 9.62 -0.01 2.06
CA TYR A 575 9.06 1.29 1.73
C TYR A 575 7.63 1.21 1.20
N GLU A 576 6.68 1.57 2.05
CA GLU A 576 5.26 1.56 1.71
C GLU A 576 4.81 2.94 1.20
N ASN A 577 3.93 2.95 0.20
CA ASN A 577 3.31 4.17 -0.31
C ASN A 577 1.95 4.44 0.37
N ASP A 578 1.52 5.69 0.43
CA ASP A 578 0.26 6.10 1.06
C ASP A 578 -0.95 6.00 0.12
N LEU A 579 -0.81 5.38 -1.06
CA LEU A 579 -1.85 5.40 -2.10
C LEU A 579 -3.13 4.69 -1.67
N VAL A 580 -3.02 3.53 -1.01
CA VAL A 580 -4.19 2.78 -0.50
C VAL A 580 -4.91 3.60 0.58
N HIS A 581 -4.14 4.24 1.45
CA HIS A 581 -4.65 5.11 2.50
C HIS A 581 -5.40 6.31 1.92
N VAL A 582 -4.79 7.04 0.98
CA VAL A 582 -5.41 8.19 0.29
C VAL A 582 -6.69 7.78 -0.45
N ARG A 583 -6.69 6.65 -1.16
CA ARG A 583 -7.91 6.14 -1.83
C ARG A 583 -9.02 5.79 -0.85
N THR A 584 -8.66 5.25 0.31
CA THR A 584 -9.61 4.92 1.38
C THR A 584 -10.22 6.20 1.98
N LEU A 585 -9.41 7.25 2.16
CA LEU A 585 -9.89 8.57 2.56
C LEU A 585 -10.85 9.17 1.51
N GLN A 586 -10.48 9.10 0.22
CA GLN A 586 -11.32 9.56 -0.88
C GLN A 586 -12.65 8.80 -0.97
N ASN A 587 -12.70 7.54 -0.55
CA ASN A 587 -13.95 6.78 -0.54
C ASN A 587 -15.03 7.43 0.33
N LEU A 588 -14.68 8.17 1.38
CA LEU A 588 -15.65 8.93 2.18
C LEU A 588 -16.36 10.00 1.34
N MET A 589 -15.63 10.68 0.45
CA MET A 589 -16.19 11.68 -0.47
C MET A 589 -16.99 11.03 -1.60
N ARG A 590 -16.48 9.94 -2.20
CA ARG A 590 -17.24 9.18 -3.20
C ARG A 590 -18.56 8.66 -2.64
N TRP A 591 -18.56 8.25 -1.37
CA TRP A 591 -19.74 7.72 -0.71
C TRP A 591 -20.84 8.77 -0.57
N GLN A 592 -20.54 10.06 -0.49
CA GLN A 592 -21.57 11.11 -0.39
C GLN A 592 -22.50 11.20 -1.60
N ASN A 593 -22.12 10.59 -2.73
CA ASN A 593 -22.91 10.62 -3.95
C ASN A 593 -23.80 9.37 -4.11
N VAL A 594 -23.92 8.51 -3.08
CA VAL A 594 -24.79 7.32 -3.15
C VAL A 594 -26.20 7.63 -2.64
N SER A 595 -27.16 6.76 -2.97
CA SER A 595 -28.55 6.92 -2.52
C SER A 595 -28.65 6.93 -0.98
N THR A 596 -29.58 7.72 -0.45
CA THR A 596 -29.87 7.78 1.00
C THR A 596 -30.22 6.41 1.59
N HIS A 597 -30.91 5.57 0.82
CA HIS A 597 -31.22 4.19 1.23
C HIS A 597 -29.95 3.38 1.49
N LEU A 598 -28.94 3.47 0.62
CA LEU A 598 -27.68 2.74 0.81
C LEU A 598 -26.88 3.28 2.01
N HIS A 599 -26.92 4.60 2.25
CA HIS A 599 -26.39 5.20 3.48
C HIS A 599 -27.06 4.62 4.73
N ASP A 600 -28.39 4.57 4.73
CA ASP A 600 -29.18 4.07 5.86
C ASP A 600 -28.96 2.56 6.10
N LEU A 601 -28.73 1.76 5.05
CA LEU A 601 -28.36 0.35 5.16
C LEU A 601 -26.97 0.18 5.80
N VAL A 602 -25.94 0.89 5.31
CA VAL A 602 -24.56 0.80 5.82
C VAL A 602 -24.45 1.32 7.25
N ALA A 603 -25.19 2.37 7.58
CA ALA A 603 -25.29 2.89 8.94
C ALA A 603 -26.13 2.00 9.87
N GLY A 604 -26.77 0.93 9.36
CA GLY A 604 -27.60 0.02 10.15
C GLY A 604 -28.93 0.62 10.61
N ARG A 605 -29.37 1.73 10.01
CA ARG A 605 -30.62 2.43 10.35
C ARG A 605 -31.84 1.72 9.75
N VAL A 606 -31.65 0.97 8.66
CA VAL A 606 -32.72 0.25 7.95
C VAL A 606 -32.36 -1.23 7.82
N ARG A 607 -33.35 -2.10 8.06
CA ARG A 607 -33.24 -3.55 7.88
C ARG A 607 -33.36 -3.94 6.39
N PRO A 608 -32.64 -4.97 5.92
CA PRO A 608 -32.74 -5.42 4.55
C PRO A 608 -34.05 -6.14 4.28
N ARG A 609 -34.56 -6.00 3.07
CA ARG A 609 -35.80 -6.64 2.60
C ARG A 609 -35.50 -7.91 1.80
N PHE A 610 -36.39 -8.89 1.95
CA PHE A 610 -36.37 -10.15 1.22
C PHE A 610 -37.77 -10.45 0.66
N ILE A 611 -37.83 -10.85 -0.60
CA ILE A 611 -39.08 -11.28 -1.26
C ILE A 611 -38.93 -12.75 -1.63
N LYS A 612 -39.84 -13.58 -1.14
CA LYS A 612 -39.82 -15.03 -1.38
C LYS A 612 -39.96 -15.33 -2.87
N GLU A 613 -39.07 -16.17 -3.37
CA GLU A 613 -39.06 -16.65 -4.74
C GLU A 613 -38.80 -18.17 -4.74
N PRO A 614 -39.39 -18.95 -5.66
CA PRO A 614 -39.06 -20.36 -5.78
C PRO A 614 -37.64 -20.51 -6.35
N VAL A 615 -36.76 -21.19 -5.60
CA VAL A 615 -35.36 -21.39 -5.97
C VAL A 615 -35.08 -22.88 -6.12
N VAL A 616 -34.34 -23.24 -7.16
CA VAL A 616 -33.91 -24.62 -7.38
C VAL A 616 -32.78 -24.92 -6.41
N GLN A 617 -33.02 -25.86 -5.50
CA GLN A 617 -32.01 -26.34 -4.56
C GLN A 617 -31.04 -27.31 -5.23
N ARG A 618 -29.78 -27.26 -4.79
CA ARG A 618 -28.77 -28.25 -5.16
C ARG A 618 -28.80 -29.44 -4.20
N ALA A 619 -28.87 -30.65 -4.77
CA ALA A 619 -28.93 -31.87 -3.98
C ALA A 619 -27.63 -32.17 -3.22
N ASP A 620 -26.48 -31.71 -3.74
CA ASP A 620 -25.17 -31.86 -3.11
C ASP A 620 -24.88 -30.79 -2.04
N PHE A 621 -25.70 -29.74 -1.95
CA PHE A 621 -25.59 -28.70 -0.93
C PHE A 621 -26.36 -29.11 0.33
N ASN A 622 -25.80 -28.78 1.49
CA ASN A 622 -26.55 -28.93 2.74
C ASN A 622 -27.64 -27.84 2.87
N ARG A 623 -28.50 -27.98 3.88
CA ARG A 623 -29.62 -27.07 4.12
C ARG A 623 -29.20 -25.60 4.24
N GLU A 624 -28.10 -25.31 4.94
CA GLU A 624 -27.65 -23.94 5.22
C GLU A 624 -27.03 -23.31 3.97
N GLN A 625 -26.32 -24.09 3.16
CA GLN A 625 -25.79 -23.65 1.86
C GLN A 625 -26.92 -23.33 0.87
N ASN A 626 -27.93 -24.21 0.76
CA ASN A 626 -29.12 -23.94 -0.06
C ASN A 626 -29.90 -22.72 0.45
N GLN A 627 -30.03 -22.56 1.78
CA GLN A 627 -30.65 -21.38 2.37
C GLN A 627 -29.90 -20.08 2.04
N ALA A 628 -28.57 -20.12 2.00
CA ALA A 628 -27.76 -18.95 1.62
C ALA A 628 -27.99 -18.56 0.15
N VAL A 629 -28.07 -19.55 -0.76
CA VAL A 629 -28.41 -19.33 -2.17
C VAL A 629 -29.83 -18.78 -2.31
N GLU A 630 -30.80 -19.40 -1.66
CA GLU A 630 -32.19 -18.92 -1.61
C GLU A 630 -32.26 -17.46 -1.18
N ARG A 631 -31.65 -17.15 -0.03
CA ARG A 631 -31.69 -15.80 0.53
C ARG A 631 -31.02 -14.77 -0.37
N ALA A 632 -29.97 -15.14 -1.09
CA ALA A 632 -29.28 -14.25 -2.03
C ALA A 632 -30.17 -13.86 -3.22
N LEU A 633 -31.05 -14.77 -3.64
CA LEU A 633 -32.01 -14.52 -4.72
C LEU A 633 -33.24 -13.74 -4.22
N GLU A 634 -33.67 -13.98 -2.98
CA GLU A 634 -34.77 -13.24 -2.33
C GLU A 634 -34.40 -11.78 -1.97
N MET A 635 -33.12 -11.52 -1.71
CA MET A 635 -32.56 -10.24 -1.27
C MET A 635 -32.92 -9.08 -2.19
N LYS A 636 -33.43 -7.98 -1.62
CA LYS A 636 -33.58 -6.69 -2.33
C LYS A 636 -32.60 -5.61 -1.89
N ASP A 637 -31.95 -5.78 -0.73
CA ASP A 637 -31.03 -4.78 -0.15
C ASP A 637 -29.64 -5.36 0.18
N TYR A 638 -29.51 -6.17 1.23
CA TYR A 638 -28.26 -6.88 1.51
C TYR A 638 -28.46 -8.25 2.17
N LEU A 639 -27.41 -9.07 2.10
CA LEU A 639 -27.30 -10.37 2.76
C LEU A 639 -25.91 -10.53 3.39
N LEU A 640 -25.86 -11.10 4.59
CA LEU A 640 -24.62 -11.53 5.23
C LEU A 640 -24.55 -13.06 5.16
N ILE A 641 -23.42 -13.59 4.73
CA ILE A 641 -23.13 -15.03 4.79
C ILE A 641 -21.98 -15.22 5.77
N HIS A 642 -22.30 -15.76 6.95
CA HIS A 642 -21.29 -16.12 7.95
C HIS A 642 -20.72 -17.49 7.61
N GLY A 643 -19.48 -17.50 7.14
CA GLY A 643 -18.82 -18.71 6.67
C GLY A 643 -17.56 -19.04 7.46
N PRO A 644 -17.68 -19.79 8.57
CA PRO A 644 -16.54 -20.41 9.26
C PRO A 644 -15.61 -21.21 8.34
N PRO A 645 -14.38 -21.56 8.78
CA PRO A 645 -13.42 -22.32 7.99
C PRO A 645 -13.98 -23.65 7.48
N GLY A 646 -13.75 -23.93 6.19
CA GLY A 646 -14.13 -25.19 5.56
C GLY A 646 -15.62 -25.35 5.22
N THR A 647 -16.48 -24.34 5.46
CA THR A 647 -17.93 -24.43 5.23
C THR A 647 -18.37 -24.35 3.76
N GLY A 648 -17.42 -24.17 2.83
CA GLY A 648 -17.70 -24.11 1.40
C GLY A 648 -18.20 -22.74 0.90
N LYS A 649 -17.81 -21.64 1.57
CA LYS A 649 -18.11 -20.25 1.15
C LYS A 649 -17.99 -20.04 -0.36
N THR A 650 -16.84 -20.38 -0.94
CA THR A 650 -16.55 -20.17 -2.37
C THR A 650 -17.49 -20.98 -3.27
N SER A 651 -17.92 -22.17 -2.85
CA SER A 651 -18.92 -22.97 -3.57
C SER A 651 -20.30 -22.30 -3.56
N VAL A 652 -20.70 -21.75 -2.40
CA VAL A 652 -21.96 -20.98 -2.26
C VAL A 652 -21.92 -19.71 -3.11
N ILE A 653 -20.82 -18.96 -3.06
CA ILE A 653 -20.62 -17.78 -3.92
C ILE A 653 -20.74 -18.16 -5.39
N ALA A 654 -20.06 -19.22 -5.83
CA ALA A 654 -20.11 -19.66 -7.22
C ALA A 654 -21.53 -20.01 -7.69
N GLU A 655 -22.31 -20.68 -6.84
CA GLU A 655 -23.71 -21.00 -7.12
C GLU A 655 -24.59 -19.75 -7.20
N ILE A 656 -24.44 -18.81 -6.25
CA ILE A 656 -25.15 -17.53 -6.26
C ILE A 656 -24.86 -16.77 -7.56
N VAL A 657 -23.57 -16.67 -7.93
CA VAL A 657 -23.14 -15.98 -9.17
C VAL A 657 -23.78 -16.62 -10.39
N LYS A 658 -23.76 -17.96 -10.51
CA LYS A 658 -24.37 -18.67 -11.64
C LYS A 658 -25.85 -18.39 -11.76
N GLN A 659 -26.60 -18.46 -10.66
CA GLN A 659 -28.05 -18.23 -10.69
C GLN A 659 -28.40 -16.76 -10.98
N LEU A 660 -27.65 -15.80 -10.44
CA LEU A 660 -27.84 -14.38 -10.72
C LEU A 660 -27.46 -14.04 -12.18
N ALA A 661 -26.36 -14.58 -12.70
CA ALA A 661 -25.93 -14.37 -14.08
C ALA A 661 -26.95 -14.97 -15.07
N ALA A 662 -27.52 -16.13 -14.75
CA ALA A 662 -28.60 -16.76 -15.53
C ALA A 662 -29.89 -15.91 -15.56
N ARG A 663 -30.13 -15.08 -14.53
CA ARG A 663 -31.21 -14.08 -14.49
C ARG A 663 -30.88 -12.80 -15.26
N GLY A 664 -29.69 -12.71 -15.86
CA GLY A 664 -29.21 -11.55 -16.60
C GLY A 664 -28.65 -10.44 -15.71
N GLU A 665 -28.47 -10.68 -14.41
CA GLU A 665 -27.91 -9.67 -13.50
C GLU A 665 -26.41 -9.46 -13.73
N LYS A 666 -25.97 -8.21 -13.59
CA LYS A 666 -24.54 -7.86 -13.63
C LYS A 666 -23.95 -7.90 -12.22
N ILE A 667 -22.89 -8.68 -12.05
CA ILE A 667 -22.34 -9.04 -10.74
C ILE A 667 -20.92 -8.51 -10.58
N MET A 668 -20.68 -7.80 -9.48
CA MET A 668 -19.34 -7.45 -9.03
C MET A 668 -18.87 -8.49 -8.03
N LEU A 669 -17.74 -9.13 -8.30
CA LEU A 669 -17.02 -9.95 -7.32
C LEU A 669 -15.85 -9.15 -6.76
N ALA A 670 -15.75 -9.08 -5.44
CA ALA A 670 -14.61 -8.45 -4.81
C ALA A 670 -14.12 -9.22 -3.59
N ALA A 671 -12.84 -9.03 -3.25
CA ALA A 671 -12.27 -9.47 -1.99
C ALA A 671 -11.12 -8.55 -1.58
N PHE A 672 -10.61 -8.74 -0.36
CA PHE A 672 -9.47 -7.97 0.16
C PHE A 672 -8.16 -8.28 -0.60
N THR A 673 -7.88 -9.54 -0.92
CA THR A 673 -6.62 -9.98 -1.54
C THR A 673 -6.82 -10.50 -2.96
N ASN A 674 -5.78 -10.41 -3.81
CA ASN A 674 -5.81 -11.00 -5.15
C ASN A 674 -6.06 -12.52 -5.10
N GLN A 675 -5.44 -13.21 -4.15
CA GLN A 675 -5.59 -14.66 -3.99
C GLN A 675 -7.05 -15.06 -3.71
N ALA A 676 -7.78 -14.31 -2.88
CA ALA A 676 -9.19 -14.58 -2.61
C ALA A 676 -10.06 -14.40 -3.87
N VAL A 677 -9.80 -13.34 -4.64
CA VAL A 677 -10.48 -13.11 -5.94
C VAL A 677 -10.21 -14.26 -6.90
N ASP A 678 -8.95 -14.62 -7.08
CA ASP A 678 -8.54 -15.65 -8.03
C ASP A 678 -9.08 -17.04 -7.62
N ASN A 679 -9.16 -17.34 -6.31
CA ASN A 679 -9.79 -18.56 -5.82
C ASN A 679 -11.30 -18.62 -6.10
N MET A 680 -12.03 -17.50 -6.00
CA MET A 680 -13.43 -17.43 -6.41
C MET A 680 -13.59 -17.70 -7.91
N LEU A 681 -12.72 -17.12 -8.75
CA LEU A 681 -12.76 -17.31 -10.20
C LEU A 681 -12.41 -18.74 -10.62
N LYS A 682 -11.38 -19.34 -10.04
CA LYS A 682 -11.05 -20.77 -10.25
C LYS A 682 -12.23 -21.68 -9.89
N ARG A 683 -12.98 -21.33 -8.83
CA ARG A 683 -14.17 -22.09 -8.46
C ARG A 683 -15.31 -21.92 -9.46
N LEU A 684 -15.52 -20.71 -9.98
CA LEU A 684 -16.52 -20.47 -11.03
C LEU A 684 -16.20 -21.25 -12.30
N GLU A 685 -14.93 -21.24 -12.73
CA GLU A 685 -14.47 -22.01 -13.88
C GLU A 685 -14.74 -23.51 -13.70
N LYS A 686 -14.41 -24.05 -12.52
CA LYS A 686 -14.68 -25.46 -12.17
C LYS A 686 -16.18 -25.81 -12.17
N GLU A 687 -17.05 -24.85 -11.88
CA GLU A 687 -18.51 -25.01 -11.89
C GLU A 687 -19.13 -24.69 -13.27
N GLY A 688 -18.30 -24.48 -14.30
CA GLY A 688 -18.72 -24.26 -15.69
C GLY A 688 -19.11 -22.82 -16.04
N GLN A 689 -18.81 -21.84 -15.18
CA GLN A 689 -19.02 -20.42 -15.47
C GLN A 689 -17.70 -19.81 -15.95
N HIS A 690 -17.59 -19.53 -17.26
CA HIS A 690 -16.39 -18.95 -17.88
C HIS A 690 -16.57 -17.49 -18.33
N ASP A 691 -17.82 -16.99 -18.33
CA ASP A 691 -18.11 -15.59 -18.68
C ASP A 691 -17.88 -14.67 -17.49
N PHE A 692 -16.60 -14.35 -17.25
CA PHE A 692 -16.18 -13.38 -16.25
C PHE A 692 -14.93 -12.61 -16.69
N LEU A 693 -14.77 -11.41 -16.14
CA LEU A 693 -13.62 -10.53 -16.36
C LEU A 693 -12.85 -10.32 -15.05
N ARG A 694 -11.52 -10.43 -15.09
CA ARG A 694 -10.61 -10.08 -13.99
C ARG A 694 -9.93 -8.73 -14.27
N LEU A 695 -10.12 -7.77 -13.37
CA LEU A 695 -9.40 -6.48 -13.43
C LEU A 695 -8.20 -6.49 -12.49
N GLY A 696 -7.00 -6.23 -12.99
CA GLY A 696 -5.77 -6.21 -12.18
C GLY A 696 -4.50 -6.21 -13.03
N SER A 697 -3.34 -6.29 -12.36
CA SER A 697 -2.05 -6.47 -13.03
C SER A 697 -1.71 -7.95 -13.15
N SER A 698 -1.20 -8.39 -14.30
CA SER A 698 -0.75 -9.77 -14.55
C SER A 698 0.32 -10.26 -13.56
N ARG A 699 1.07 -9.33 -12.93
CA ARG A 699 2.08 -9.63 -11.90
C ARG A 699 1.47 -10.23 -10.63
N ASN A 700 0.25 -9.83 -10.29
CA ASN A 700 -0.39 -10.17 -9.01
C ASN A 700 -1.57 -11.15 -9.18
N VAL A 701 -1.79 -11.67 -10.39
CA VAL A 701 -2.87 -12.61 -10.72
C VAL A 701 -2.29 -13.98 -11.04
N ASP A 702 -2.94 -15.01 -10.50
CA ASP A 702 -2.62 -16.41 -10.74
C ASP A 702 -2.58 -16.75 -12.24
N SER A 703 -1.60 -17.55 -12.66
CA SER A 703 -1.35 -17.86 -14.07
C SER A 703 -2.57 -18.46 -14.78
N THR A 704 -3.37 -19.27 -14.08
CA THR A 704 -4.59 -19.89 -14.63
C THR A 704 -5.72 -18.88 -14.89
N ILE A 705 -5.71 -17.75 -14.19
CA ILE A 705 -6.73 -16.69 -14.30
C ILE A 705 -6.29 -15.56 -15.24
N ARG A 706 -5.01 -15.48 -15.61
CA ARG A 706 -4.49 -14.48 -16.57
C ARG A 706 -5.26 -14.41 -17.90
N PRO A 707 -5.78 -15.51 -18.49
CA PRO A 707 -6.60 -15.46 -19.70
C PRO A 707 -7.91 -14.66 -19.57
N TYR A 708 -8.35 -14.38 -18.34
CA TYR A 708 -9.55 -13.59 -18.05
C TYR A 708 -9.23 -12.12 -17.72
N LEU A 709 -7.98 -11.69 -17.86
CA LEU A 709 -7.63 -10.28 -17.68
C LEU A 709 -8.18 -9.41 -18.82
N LEU A 710 -8.44 -8.13 -18.53
CA LEU A 710 -8.99 -7.20 -19.53
C LEU A 710 -8.20 -7.18 -20.85
N HIS A 711 -6.87 -7.18 -20.80
CA HIS A 711 -6.04 -7.21 -22.00
C HIS A 711 -6.26 -8.49 -22.81
N ALA A 712 -6.34 -9.67 -22.16
CA ALA A 712 -6.59 -10.94 -22.83
C ALA A 712 -7.98 -10.98 -23.49
N HIS A 713 -9.00 -10.36 -22.88
CA HIS A 713 -10.32 -10.18 -23.51
C HIS A 713 -10.25 -9.30 -24.76
N ILE A 714 -9.50 -8.20 -24.70
CA ILE A 714 -9.28 -7.30 -25.83
C ILE A 714 -8.57 -8.06 -26.96
N GLU A 715 -7.44 -8.71 -26.67
CA GLU A 715 -6.68 -9.51 -27.65
C GLU A 715 -7.55 -10.58 -28.32
N ARG A 716 -8.38 -11.29 -27.55
CA ARG A 716 -9.29 -12.31 -28.10
C ARG A 716 -10.30 -11.71 -29.06
N ALA A 717 -10.91 -10.58 -28.68
CA ALA A 717 -11.87 -9.89 -29.53
C ALA A 717 -11.22 -9.36 -30.82
N LEU A 718 -9.93 -8.99 -30.77
CA LEU A 718 -9.15 -8.61 -31.95
C LEU A 718 -8.87 -9.80 -32.86
N LYS A 719 -8.40 -10.93 -32.32
CA LYS A 719 -8.18 -12.17 -33.09
C LYS A 719 -9.45 -12.65 -33.80
N GLN A 720 -10.60 -12.57 -33.11
CA GLN A 720 -11.90 -12.91 -33.68
C GLN A 720 -12.28 -12.00 -34.85
N ARG A 721 -12.04 -10.68 -34.74
CA ARG A 721 -12.26 -9.74 -35.85
C ARG A 721 -11.34 -10.01 -37.04
N ALA A 722 -10.09 -10.39 -36.79
CA ALA A 722 -9.10 -10.72 -37.82
C ALA A 722 -9.32 -12.10 -38.48
N GLY A 723 -10.25 -12.91 -37.99
CA GLY A 723 -10.52 -14.26 -38.53
C GLY A 723 -9.39 -15.27 -38.27
N ILE A 724 -8.57 -15.05 -37.24
CA ILE A 724 -7.46 -15.93 -36.86
C ILE A 724 -8.00 -17.03 -35.92
N GLU A 725 -7.85 -18.30 -36.29
CA GLU A 725 -8.27 -19.44 -35.44
C GLU A 725 -7.35 -19.62 -34.23
N ASP A 726 -7.96 -19.92 -33.07
CA ASP A 726 -7.33 -20.05 -31.75
C ASP A 726 -6.55 -21.38 -31.68
N ASN A 727 -5.35 -21.45 -32.28
CA ASN A 727 -4.53 -22.66 -32.23
C ASN A 727 -3.83 -22.77 -30.87
N GLN A 728 -4.20 -23.78 -30.07
CA GLN A 728 -3.84 -23.91 -28.65
C GLN A 728 -2.34 -24.16 -28.35
N ASP A 729 -1.51 -24.40 -29.38
CA ASP A 729 -0.11 -24.83 -29.22
C ASP A 729 0.94 -23.70 -29.20
N LEU A 730 0.56 -22.42 -29.19
CA LEU A 730 1.50 -21.28 -29.22
C LEU A 730 1.75 -20.60 -27.86
N ALA A 731 1.28 -21.16 -26.75
CA ALA A 731 1.29 -20.51 -25.45
C ALA A 731 2.67 -20.40 -24.76
N GLU A 732 3.72 -21.07 -25.24
CA GLU A 732 4.99 -21.19 -24.49
C GLU A 732 6.21 -20.44 -25.06
N ASN A 733 6.13 -19.76 -26.21
CA ASN A 733 7.31 -19.08 -26.78
C ASN A 733 7.08 -17.59 -27.12
N ARG A 734 7.61 -16.73 -26.24
CA ARG A 734 8.05 -15.33 -26.43
C ARG A 734 7.08 -14.30 -27.05
N ALA A 735 6.61 -13.40 -26.17
CA ALA A 735 6.84 -11.95 -26.26
C ALA A 735 6.74 -11.27 -27.65
N THR A 736 5.68 -11.55 -28.40
CA THR A 736 5.21 -10.64 -29.45
C THR A 736 3.78 -10.28 -29.10
N SER A 737 3.62 -9.10 -28.49
CA SER A 737 2.30 -8.49 -28.29
C SER A 737 1.62 -8.42 -29.66
N LEU A 738 0.50 -9.14 -29.81
CA LEU A 738 -0.37 -9.07 -30.98
C LEU A 738 -1.37 -7.92 -30.83
N ILE A 739 -0.96 -6.79 -30.24
CA ILE A 739 -1.71 -5.55 -30.43
C ILE A 739 -1.44 -5.13 -31.88
N PRO A 740 -2.48 -5.00 -32.72
CA PRO A 740 -2.30 -4.74 -34.15
C PRO A 740 -1.50 -3.46 -34.36
N SER A 741 -0.59 -3.48 -35.32
CA SER A 741 -0.18 -2.24 -35.98
C SER A 741 -1.44 -1.54 -36.49
N GLN A 742 -1.57 -0.24 -36.22
CA GLN A 742 -2.83 0.52 -36.30
C GLN A 742 -3.47 0.62 -37.69
N SER A 743 -2.85 0.04 -38.72
CA SER A 743 -3.39 0.00 -40.08
C SER A 743 -4.68 -0.82 -40.23
N GLU A 744 -5.15 -1.52 -39.18
CA GLU A 744 -6.33 -2.40 -39.24
C GLU A 744 -7.64 -1.78 -38.66
N PHE A 745 -7.59 -0.66 -37.94
CA PHE A 745 -8.82 0.00 -37.43
C PHE A 745 -9.17 1.20 -38.30
N THR A 746 -10.38 1.22 -38.84
CA THR A 746 -10.85 2.26 -39.76
C THR A 746 -11.15 3.57 -39.08
N THR A 747 -11.48 3.55 -37.78
CA THR A 747 -11.72 4.77 -36.99
C THR A 747 -11.12 4.70 -35.58
N PRO A 748 -10.61 5.83 -35.07
CA PRO A 748 -10.04 5.91 -33.72
C PRO A 748 -11.02 5.58 -32.56
N ARG A 749 -12.35 5.59 -32.81
CA ARG A 749 -13.41 5.21 -31.85
C ARG A 749 -13.60 3.69 -31.70
N GLU A 750 -13.24 2.90 -32.71
CA GLU A 750 -13.48 1.45 -32.73
C GLU A 750 -12.76 0.68 -31.62
N PHE A 751 -11.57 1.13 -31.22
CA PHE A 751 -10.82 0.52 -30.11
C PHE A 751 -11.40 0.91 -28.75
N GLY A 752 -11.81 2.17 -28.57
CA GLY A 752 -12.54 2.59 -27.36
C GLY A 752 -13.81 1.78 -27.15
N ASP A 753 -14.57 1.55 -28.23
CA ASP A 753 -15.77 0.71 -28.21
C ASP A 753 -15.45 -0.77 -27.95
N LEU A 754 -14.32 -1.27 -28.45
CA LEU A 754 -13.85 -2.62 -28.14
C LEU A 754 -13.55 -2.78 -26.64
N VAL A 755 -12.78 -1.87 -26.04
CA VAL A 755 -12.46 -1.90 -24.60
C VAL A 755 -13.73 -1.74 -23.78
N PHE A 756 -14.63 -0.84 -24.18
CA PHE A 756 -15.93 -0.66 -23.55
C PHE A 756 -16.74 -1.96 -23.59
N ASN A 757 -16.83 -2.61 -24.76
CA ASN A 757 -17.52 -3.90 -24.91
C ASN A 757 -16.84 -5.02 -24.12
N ALA A 758 -15.51 -5.06 -24.03
CA ALA A 758 -14.77 -6.02 -23.22
C ALA A 758 -15.05 -5.83 -21.70
N LEU A 759 -15.25 -4.59 -21.26
CA LEU A 759 -15.60 -4.26 -19.87
C LEU A 759 -17.08 -4.51 -19.52
N HIS A 760 -17.98 -4.37 -20.50
CA HIS A 760 -19.43 -4.46 -20.28
C HIS A 760 -20.05 -5.79 -20.71
N GLY A 761 -19.37 -6.54 -21.58
CA GLY A 761 -19.85 -7.81 -22.12
C GLY A 761 -20.02 -8.86 -21.03
N PRO A 762 -18.98 -9.16 -20.22
CA PRO A 762 -19.08 -10.18 -19.19
C PRO A 762 -20.07 -9.82 -18.09
N ARG A 763 -20.90 -10.79 -17.69
CA ARG A 763 -21.87 -10.61 -16.59
C ARG A 763 -21.21 -10.46 -15.23
N VAL A 764 -20.01 -11.04 -15.07
CA VAL A 764 -19.27 -11.06 -13.81
C VAL A 764 -17.97 -10.29 -13.99
N VAL A 765 -17.74 -9.29 -13.14
CA VAL A 765 -16.47 -8.54 -13.12
C VAL A 765 -15.85 -8.66 -11.73
N ALA A 766 -14.62 -9.15 -11.67
CA ALA A 766 -13.94 -9.51 -10.44
C ALA A 766 -12.66 -8.68 -10.23
N SER A 767 -12.48 -8.14 -9.04
CA SER A 767 -11.26 -7.40 -8.66
C SER A 767 -11.08 -7.27 -7.16
N THR A 768 -9.97 -6.70 -6.69
CA THR A 768 -9.83 -6.35 -5.27
C THR A 768 -10.60 -5.08 -4.93
N THR A 769 -11.03 -4.91 -3.68
CA THR A 769 -11.71 -3.69 -3.22
C THR A 769 -10.84 -2.43 -3.37
N ALA A 770 -9.52 -2.57 -3.20
CA ALA A 770 -8.56 -1.50 -3.46
C ALA A 770 -8.52 -1.07 -4.94
N THR A 771 -8.75 -2.00 -5.87
CA THR A 771 -8.81 -1.70 -7.31
C THR A 771 -10.09 -0.95 -7.66
N TRP A 772 -11.22 -1.31 -7.06
CA TRP A 772 -12.49 -0.56 -7.17
C TRP A 772 -12.40 0.86 -6.60
N SER A 773 -11.48 1.09 -5.67
CA SER A 773 -11.20 2.43 -5.13
C SER A 773 -10.34 3.30 -6.05
N ALA A 774 -9.95 2.83 -7.25
CA ALA A 774 -9.18 3.61 -8.22
C ALA A 774 -10.09 4.47 -9.14
N ASP A 775 -9.66 5.69 -9.44
CA ASP A 775 -10.43 6.66 -10.26
C ASP A 775 -10.65 6.22 -11.71
N ARG A 776 -9.73 5.43 -12.27
CA ARG A 776 -9.80 4.97 -13.66
C ARG A 776 -11.06 4.15 -13.98
N TYR A 777 -11.67 3.51 -12.97
CA TYR A 777 -12.93 2.76 -13.15
C TYR A 777 -14.17 3.59 -12.80
N ALA A 778 -14.01 4.81 -12.27
CA ALA A 778 -15.12 5.73 -12.03
C ALA A 778 -15.60 6.42 -13.32
N ALA A 779 -14.69 6.69 -14.26
CA ALA A 779 -14.98 7.30 -15.57
C ALA A 779 -15.82 6.42 -16.51
N LEU A 780 -15.98 5.13 -16.19
CA LEU A 780 -16.79 4.18 -16.96
C LEU A 780 -18.27 4.56 -17.06
N GLY A 781 -18.73 5.51 -16.25
CA GLY A 781 -20.09 6.03 -16.33
C GLY A 781 -20.32 7.19 -17.32
N SER A 782 -19.29 7.97 -17.69
CA SER A 782 -19.53 9.26 -18.37
C SER A 782 -19.78 9.20 -19.89
N ARG A 783 -19.83 8.01 -20.51
CA ARG A 783 -20.11 7.88 -21.97
C ARG A 783 -21.57 8.12 -22.37
N SER A 784 -22.48 8.29 -21.41
CA SER A 784 -23.84 8.75 -21.69
C SER A 784 -23.89 10.25 -21.41
N GLY A 785 -24.03 11.09 -22.44
CA GLY A 785 -24.04 12.56 -22.37
C GLY A 785 -25.19 13.21 -21.60
N GLY A 786 -25.48 12.72 -20.39
CA GLY A 786 -26.29 13.39 -19.38
C GLY A 786 -25.41 14.26 -18.47
N GLU A 787 -26.06 15.14 -17.71
CA GLU A 787 -25.37 15.99 -16.74
C GLU A 787 -24.48 15.17 -15.76
N PRO A 788 -23.40 15.76 -15.20
CA PRO A 788 -22.43 15.09 -14.32
C PRO A 788 -23.00 14.54 -12.99
N LEU A 789 -24.31 14.59 -12.81
CA LEU A 789 -25.03 14.21 -11.59
C LEU A 789 -25.60 12.77 -11.63
N ASP A 790 -25.66 12.13 -12.80
CA ASP A 790 -26.06 10.71 -12.92
C ASP A 790 -24.83 9.78 -12.99
N ASN A 791 -24.17 9.58 -11.84
CA ASN A 791 -23.03 8.68 -11.64
C ASN A 791 -23.40 7.16 -11.73
N THR A 792 -24.46 6.80 -12.47
CA THR A 792 -25.21 5.53 -12.34
C THR A 792 -25.01 4.52 -13.48
N SER A 793 -24.12 4.81 -14.43
CA SER A 793 -24.00 4.04 -15.68
C SER A 793 -23.10 2.80 -15.60
N PHE A 794 -22.41 2.58 -14.48
CA PHE A 794 -21.74 1.31 -14.17
C PHE A 794 -22.29 0.70 -12.87
N LEU A 795 -23.63 0.58 -12.80
CA LEU A 795 -24.31 -0.10 -11.71
C LEU A 795 -24.27 -1.62 -11.93
N PHE A 796 -23.58 -2.32 -11.04
CA PHE A 796 -23.83 -3.73 -10.81
C PHE A 796 -25.18 -3.89 -10.12
N ASP A 797 -25.93 -4.91 -10.51
CA ASP A 797 -27.15 -5.26 -9.80
C ASP A 797 -26.80 -5.77 -8.40
N VAL A 798 -25.69 -6.51 -8.28
CA VAL A 798 -25.23 -7.07 -7.01
C VAL A 798 -23.71 -7.04 -6.85
N ALA A 799 -23.25 -6.59 -5.69
CA ALA A 799 -21.88 -6.78 -5.23
C ALA A 799 -21.80 -8.01 -4.33
N ILE A 800 -20.85 -8.91 -4.56
CA ILE A 800 -20.51 -10.00 -3.63
C ILE A 800 -19.08 -9.80 -3.19
N ILE A 801 -18.89 -9.54 -1.89
CA ILE A 801 -17.59 -9.23 -1.31
C ILE A 801 -17.21 -10.35 -0.33
N ASP A 802 -16.23 -11.18 -0.73
CA ASP A 802 -15.65 -12.20 0.15
C ASP A 802 -14.56 -11.59 1.04
N GLU A 803 -14.29 -12.26 2.16
CA GLU A 803 -13.39 -11.78 3.21
C GLU A 803 -13.76 -10.36 3.72
N ALA A 804 -15.07 -10.04 3.73
CA ALA A 804 -15.58 -8.73 4.15
C ALA A 804 -15.24 -8.39 5.61
N GLY A 805 -14.99 -9.41 6.44
CA GLY A 805 -14.53 -9.27 7.83
C GLY A 805 -13.14 -8.63 7.97
N GLN A 806 -12.33 -8.61 6.91
CA GLN A 806 -10.98 -8.03 6.90
C GLN A 806 -10.93 -6.58 6.38
N LEU A 807 -12.06 -6.02 5.96
CA LEU A 807 -12.12 -4.68 5.38
C LEU A 807 -12.60 -3.67 6.42
N THR A 808 -11.90 -2.54 6.53
CA THR A 808 -12.43 -1.38 7.27
C THR A 808 -13.67 -0.86 6.54
N ILE A 809 -14.57 -0.22 7.28
CA ILE A 809 -15.79 0.37 6.70
C ILE A 809 -15.43 1.33 5.56
N PRO A 810 -14.53 2.32 5.69
CA PRO A 810 -14.17 3.21 4.59
C PRO A 810 -13.60 2.50 3.35
N ALA A 811 -12.88 1.39 3.52
CA ALA A 811 -12.32 0.64 2.40
C ALA A 811 -13.40 -0.06 1.57
N ILE A 812 -14.43 -0.64 2.20
CA ILE A 812 -15.49 -1.38 1.48
C ILE A 812 -16.43 -0.44 0.71
N LEU A 813 -16.62 0.81 1.18
CA LEU A 813 -17.47 1.83 0.52
C LEU A 813 -17.04 2.09 -0.93
N GLY A 814 -15.74 2.01 -1.21
CA GLY A 814 -15.18 2.21 -2.55
C GLY A 814 -15.74 1.24 -3.58
N ALA A 815 -16.07 0.01 -3.16
CA ALA A 815 -16.67 -1.01 -4.01
C ALA A 815 -18.21 -0.95 -3.99
N LEU A 816 -18.81 -0.77 -2.80
CA LEU A 816 -20.27 -0.78 -2.65
C LEU A 816 -20.98 0.32 -3.42
N ARG A 817 -20.32 1.46 -3.68
CA ARG A 817 -20.93 2.57 -4.44
C ARG A 817 -21.34 2.19 -5.87
N PHE A 818 -20.79 1.11 -6.41
CA PHE A 818 -21.08 0.64 -7.76
C PHE A 818 -22.23 -0.37 -7.82
N ALA A 819 -22.85 -0.75 -6.69
CA ALA A 819 -23.86 -1.79 -6.66
C ALA A 819 -25.18 -1.32 -6.04
N ARG A 820 -26.30 -1.83 -6.55
CA ARG A 820 -27.65 -1.55 -6.03
C ARG A 820 -27.93 -2.28 -4.70
N ARG A 821 -27.46 -3.52 -4.60
CA ARG A 821 -27.59 -4.41 -3.44
C ARG A 821 -26.29 -5.20 -3.25
N PHE A 822 -26.05 -5.75 -2.06
CA PHE A 822 -24.77 -6.37 -1.76
C PHE A 822 -24.85 -7.61 -0.85
N ILE A 823 -23.93 -8.54 -1.05
CA ILE A 823 -23.72 -9.73 -0.24
C ILE A 823 -22.33 -9.62 0.38
N LEU A 824 -22.26 -9.62 1.71
CA LEU A 824 -20.99 -9.67 2.43
C LEU A 824 -20.77 -11.10 2.93
N VAL A 825 -19.66 -11.69 2.52
CA VAL A 825 -19.25 -13.02 2.97
C VAL A 825 -18.03 -12.87 3.86
N GLY A 826 -18.07 -13.44 5.06
CA GLY A 826 -17.02 -13.22 6.04
C GLY A 826 -17.15 -14.08 7.28
N ASP A 827 -16.24 -13.85 8.22
CA ASP A 827 -16.22 -14.49 9.54
C ASP A 827 -15.52 -13.58 10.55
N GLU A 828 -16.29 -13.01 11.47
CA GLU A 828 -15.79 -12.12 12.51
C GLU A 828 -14.94 -12.82 13.58
N LYS A 829 -14.90 -14.17 13.57
CA LYS A 829 -14.01 -14.99 14.41
C LYS A 829 -12.66 -15.28 13.75
N GLN A 830 -12.43 -14.81 12.51
CA GLN A 830 -11.13 -14.80 11.81
C GLN A 830 -10.53 -13.40 11.79
N LEU A 831 -9.48 -13.12 11.02
CA LEU A 831 -8.73 -11.86 11.14
C LEU A 831 -9.62 -10.62 10.90
N PRO A 832 -9.59 -9.63 11.82
CA PRO A 832 -10.22 -8.34 11.59
C PRO A 832 -9.39 -7.49 10.61
N PRO A 833 -9.89 -6.31 10.20
CA PRO A 833 -9.08 -5.35 9.46
C PRO A 833 -7.79 -5.00 10.20
N LEU A 834 -6.68 -4.95 9.44
CA LEU A 834 -5.40 -4.52 9.97
C LEU A 834 -5.40 -2.99 10.11
N VAL A 835 -5.17 -2.51 11.32
CA VAL A 835 -5.08 -1.08 11.66
C VAL A 835 -3.76 -0.86 12.40
N LEU A 836 -2.92 0.03 11.88
CA LEU A 836 -1.60 0.35 12.44
C LEU A 836 -1.73 1.18 13.72
N SER A 837 -2.65 2.16 13.74
CA SER A 837 -2.89 3.00 14.90
C SER A 837 -3.70 2.26 15.96
N LYS A 838 -3.09 2.02 17.13
CA LYS A 838 -3.80 1.43 18.29
C LYS A 838 -5.02 2.26 18.69
N GLN A 839 -4.88 3.58 18.71
CA GLN A 839 -5.98 4.49 19.01
C GLN A 839 -7.11 4.37 17.99
N ALA A 840 -6.80 4.39 16.69
CA ALA A 840 -7.83 4.25 15.65
C ALA A 840 -8.53 2.89 15.72
N ALA A 841 -7.81 1.83 16.07
CA ALA A 841 -8.38 0.50 16.29
C ALA A 841 -9.34 0.49 17.49
N GLU A 842 -8.93 1.06 18.62
CA GLU A 842 -9.77 1.15 19.84
C GLU A 842 -11.04 1.98 19.61
N GLU A 843 -10.96 3.04 18.79
CA GLU A 843 -12.09 3.87 18.41
C GLU A 843 -12.96 3.27 17.28
N GLY A 844 -12.64 2.06 16.79
CA GLY A 844 -13.53 1.27 15.93
C GLY A 844 -13.14 1.15 14.45
N LEU A 845 -11.96 1.63 14.03
CA LEU A 845 -11.51 1.43 12.64
C LEU A 845 -11.28 -0.04 12.28
N ASN A 846 -11.02 -0.88 13.29
CA ASN A 846 -10.89 -2.34 13.15
C ASN A 846 -12.23 -3.09 13.18
N VAL A 847 -13.37 -2.37 13.22
CA VAL A 847 -14.69 -2.98 13.08
C VAL A 847 -15.07 -3.00 11.61
N SER A 848 -15.23 -4.20 11.06
CA SER A 848 -15.68 -4.38 9.68
C SER A 848 -17.18 -4.12 9.53
N LEU A 849 -17.60 -3.74 8.32
CA LEU A 849 -19.03 -3.59 8.00
C LEU A 849 -19.80 -4.91 8.20
N PHE A 850 -19.16 -6.04 7.88
CA PHE A 850 -19.73 -7.36 8.12
C PHE A 850 -20.04 -7.59 9.60
N SER A 851 -19.06 -7.31 10.48
CA SER A 851 -19.20 -7.48 11.92
C SER A 851 -20.29 -6.57 12.49
N GLN A 852 -20.31 -5.29 12.08
CA GLN A 852 -21.30 -4.32 12.54
C GLN A 852 -22.73 -4.73 12.15
N LEU A 853 -22.97 -5.03 10.86
CA LEU A 853 -24.31 -5.40 10.40
C LEU A 853 -24.77 -6.75 10.97
N LYS A 854 -23.84 -7.69 11.18
CA LYS A 854 -24.14 -8.98 11.82
C LYS A 854 -24.58 -8.77 13.26
N GLN A 855 -23.85 -7.95 14.03
CA GLN A 855 -24.23 -7.64 15.41
C GLN A 855 -25.64 -7.03 15.49
N LEU A 856 -25.94 -6.06 14.62
CA LEU A 856 -27.26 -5.43 14.56
C LEU A 856 -28.37 -6.44 14.17
N ASP A 857 -28.09 -7.37 13.26
CA ASP A 857 -29.03 -8.44 12.92
C ASP A 857 -29.25 -9.38 14.12
N GLU A 858 -28.20 -9.76 14.85
CA GLU A 858 -28.31 -10.63 16.03
C GLU A 858 -29.11 -9.97 17.16
N GLU A 859 -28.86 -8.69 17.44
CA GLU A 859 -29.62 -7.89 18.40
C GLU A 859 -31.10 -7.80 18.00
N HIS A 860 -31.39 -7.56 16.71
CA HIS A 860 -32.76 -7.54 16.20
C HIS A 860 -33.44 -8.91 16.33
N GLN A 861 -32.74 -9.99 15.96
CA GLN A 861 -33.26 -11.36 16.03
C GLN A 861 -33.56 -11.82 17.45
N ALA A 862 -32.81 -11.32 18.46
CA ALA A 862 -33.11 -11.59 19.87
C ALA A 862 -34.49 -11.06 20.28
N HIS A 863 -34.96 -9.96 19.68
CA HIS A 863 -36.28 -9.38 19.93
C HIS A 863 -37.35 -9.83 18.93
N HIS A 864 -36.96 -10.24 17.72
CA HIS A 864 -37.85 -10.56 16.60
C HIS A 864 -37.53 -11.92 15.93
N PRO A 865 -37.62 -13.05 16.64
CA PRO A 865 -37.13 -14.36 16.17
C PRO A 865 -37.92 -14.98 15.00
N LEU A 866 -39.11 -14.45 14.69
CA LEU A 866 -39.93 -14.90 13.55
C LEU A 866 -39.62 -14.14 12.26
N GLU A 867 -38.89 -13.03 12.35
CA GLU A 867 -38.50 -12.26 11.18
C GLU A 867 -37.30 -12.89 10.48
N ILE A 868 -37.20 -12.62 9.18
CA ILE A 868 -36.11 -13.12 8.37
C ILE A 868 -34.79 -12.47 8.82
N SER A 869 -33.86 -13.29 9.31
CA SER A 869 -32.49 -12.86 9.61
C SER A 869 -31.75 -12.44 8.33
N ALA A 870 -31.00 -11.35 8.42
CA ALA A 870 -30.14 -10.87 7.34
C ALA A 870 -28.84 -11.68 7.23
N CYS A 871 -28.52 -12.50 8.23
CA CYS A 871 -27.33 -13.32 8.30
C CYS A 871 -27.66 -14.82 8.14
N VAL A 872 -27.02 -15.49 7.19
CA VAL A 872 -27.12 -16.95 7.03
C VAL A 872 -25.81 -17.58 7.52
N PRO A 873 -25.80 -18.25 8.69
CA PRO A 873 -24.62 -18.95 9.18
C PRO A 873 -24.47 -20.33 8.56
N LEU A 874 -23.29 -20.62 8.02
CA LEU A 874 -22.90 -21.95 7.58
C LEU A 874 -22.23 -22.70 8.73
N ARG A 875 -22.75 -23.87 9.11
CA ARG A 875 -22.29 -24.64 10.27
C ARG A 875 -21.62 -25.96 9.92
N THR A 876 -21.85 -26.51 8.74
CA THR A 876 -21.22 -27.77 8.32
C THR A 876 -19.93 -27.51 7.55
N GLN A 877 -18.80 -28.02 8.05
CA GLN A 877 -17.48 -27.87 7.43
C GLN A 877 -17.00 -29.16 6.75
N TYR A 878 -16.24 -28.99 5.66
CA TYR A 878 -15.77 -30.03 4.75
C TYR A 878 -14.23 -30.12 4.68
N ARG A 879 -13.51 -29.45 5.59
CA ARG A 879 -12.04 -29.35 5.59
C ARG A 879 -11.39 -30.27 6.61
N MET A 880 -11.70 -30.04 7.89
CA MET A 880 -10.95 -30.50 9.05
C MET A 880 -11.49 -31.84 9.57
N ASN A 881 -10.59 -32.74 9.96
CA ASN A 881 -10.94 -33.85 10.85
C ASN A 881 -11.71 -33.37 12.11
N LYS A 882 -12.61 -34.20 12.65
CA LYS A 882 -13.44 -33.83 13.80
C LYS A 882 -12.64 -33.43 15.04
N TRP A 883 -11.48 -34.05 15.31
CA TRP A 883 -10.60 -33.71 16.44
C TRP A 883 -10.03 -32.30 16.31
N ILE A 884 -9.64 -31.92 15.09
CA ILE A 884 -9.12 -30.58 14.79
C ILE A 884 -10.25 -29.56 14.90
N SER A 885 -11.39 -29.81 14.25
CA SER A 885 -12.50 -28.85 14.24
C SER A 885 -13.19 -28.67 15.59
N ASN A 886 -13.21 -29.69 16.45
CA ASN A 886 -13.98 -29.65 17.70
C ASN A 886 -13.42 -28.61 18.70
N PHE A 887 -12.10 -28.44 18.75
CA PHE A 887 -11.50 -27.36 19.55
C PHE A 887 -11.98 -25.99 19.07
N SER A 888 -11.76 -25.69 17.77
CA SER A 888 -12.18 -24.40 17.21
C SER A 888 -13.69 -24.19 17.34
N SER A 889 -14.49 -25.23 17.11
CA SER A 889 -15.94 -25.16 17.29
C SER A 889 -16.33 -24.79 18.72
N THR A 890 -15.70 -25.40 19.72
CA THR A 890 -16.05 -25.19 21.13
C THR A 890 -15.58 -23.83 21.64
N VAL A 891 -14.41 -23.38 21.20
CA VAL A 891 -13.77 -22.17 21.71
C VAL A 891 -14.27 -20.91 21.00
N PHE A 892 -14.45 -20.95 19.68
CA PHE A 892 -14.72 -19.75 18.86
C PHE A 892 -16.13 -19.70 18.28
N TYR A 893 -16.79 -20.85 18.12
CA TYR A 893 -18.09 -20.96 17.43
C TYR A 893 -19.17 -21.65 18.27
N GLU A 894 -19.09 -21.59 19.60
CA GLU A 894 -20.16 -22.03 20.52
C GLU A 894 -20.70 -23.45 20.25
N LYS A 895 -19.82 -24.39 19.90
CA LYS A 895 -20.16 -25.78 19.52
C LYS A 895 -21.09 -25.90 18.29
N GLN A 896 -21.24 -24.85 17.49
CA GLN A 896 -22.12 -24.85 16.31
C GLN A 896 -21.45 -25.43 15.05
N LEU A 897 -20.12 -25.40 14.94
CA LEU A 897 -19.38 -25.88 13.76
C LEU A 897 -19.24 -27.41 13.76
N ARG A 898 -19.72 -28.08 12.71
CA ARG A 898 -19.81 -29.54 12.62
C ARG A 898 -19.03 -30.09 11.43
N ALA A 899 -18.21 -31.11 11.67
CA ALA A 899 -17.53 -31.84 10.60
C ALA A 899 -18.54 -32.68 9.80
N HIS A 900 -18.55 -32.54 8.47
CA HIS A 900 -19.35 -33.40 7.62
C HIS A 900 -18.88 -34.87 7.73
N PRO A 901 -19.77 -35.87 7.73
CA PRO A 901 -19.39 -37.28 7.88
C PRO A 901 -18.31 -37.76 6.88
N SER A 902 -18.27 -37.21 5.67
CA SER A 902 -17.28 -37.59 4.65
C SER A 902 -15.83 -37.21 5.00
N ILE A 903 -15.62 -36.31 5.95
CA ILE A 903 -14.28 -35.82 6.34
C ILE A 903 -14.03 -35.90 7.85
N ALA A 904 -15.07 -36.14 8.66
CA ALA A 904 -14.98 -36.20 10.12
C ALA A 904 -13.90 -37.18 10.60
N GLU A 905 -13.68 -38.27 9.86
CA GLU A 905 -12.65 -39.27 10.16
C GLU A 905 -11.43 -39.24 9.23
N ARG A 906 -11.27 -38.22 8.37
CA ARG A 906 -10.13 -38.13 7.46
C ARG A 906 -8.81 -38.17 8.23
N ARG A 907 -7.86 -39.01 7.79
CA ARG A 907 -6.51 -39.14 8.34
C ARG A 907 -5.48 -38.89 7.23
N ILE A 908 -4.24 -38.62 7.62
CA ILE A 908 -3.12 -38.59 6.67
C ILE A 908 -2.93 -39.99 6.07
N ILE A 909 -2.65 -40.05 4.76
CA ILE A 909 -2.42 -41.30 4.04
C ILE A 909 -0.99 -41.27 3.51
N TYR A 910 -0.18 -42.25 3.92
CA TYR A 910 1.16 -42.44 3.38
C TYR A 910 1.11 -43.28 2.11
N LYS A 911 1.78 -42.81 1.06
CA LYS A 911 1.93 -43.60 -0.17
C LYS A 911 3.04 -44.63 0.08
N LYS A 912 2.83 -45.88 -0.36
CA LYS A 912 3.94 -46.84 -0.40
C LYS A 912 5.00 -46.30 -1.36
N ASN A 913 6.27 -46.35 -0.97
CA ASN A 913 7.39 -45.85 -1.78
C ASN A 913 7.44 -46.55 -3.15
N ASP A 914 7.06 -45.83 -4.20
CA ASP A 914 7.48 -46.12 -5.57
C ASP A 914 8.73 -45.27 -5.84
N ASP A 915 9.93 -45.78 -5.52
CA ASP A 915 11.31 -45.42 -5.96
C ASP A 915 11.68 -43.97 -6.38
N ARG A 916 10.89 -42.95 -6.04
CA ARG A 916 11.17 -41.52 -6.27
C ARG A 916 11.30 -40.84 -4.91
N ALA A 917 12.34 -41.18 -4.17
CA ALA A 917 12.78 -40.35 -3.07
C ALA A 917 13.11 -38.95 -3.64
N ILE A 918 12.44 -37.91 -3.15
CA ILE A 918 12.81 -36.53 -3.46
C ILE A 918 14.24 -36.34 -2.91
N ALA A 919 15.16 -35.87 -3.74
CA ALA A 919 16.53 -35.59 -3.34
C ALA A 919 16.54 -34.65 -2.12
N GLY A 920 17.08 -35.12 -0.99
CA GLY A 920 17.12 -34.43 0.30
C GLY A 920 16.36 -35.11 1.44
N ALA A 921 15.44 -36.03 1.16
CA ALA A 921 14.82 -36.88 2.17
C ALA A 921 15.65 -38.16 2.41
N SER A 922 16.78 -38.03 3.10
CA SER A 922 17.48 -39.18 3.66
C SER A 922 16.54 -39.86 4.67
N ASN A 923 16.26 -41.15 4.46
CA ASN A 923 15.38 -41.91 5.33
C ASN A 923 16.08 -42.06 6.71
N PRO A 924 15.60 -41.44 7.80
CA PRO A 924 16.23 -41.62 9.11
C PRO A 924 16.09 -43.07 9.60
N GLU A 925 15.19 -43.86 8.99
CA GLU A 925 15.05 -45.29 9.26
C GLU A 925 16.24 -46.14 8.75
N ALA A 926 17.13 -45.59 7.90
CA ALA A 926 18.21 -46.35 7.26
C ALA A 926 19.60 -46.26 7.93
N GLN A 927 19.79 -45.41 8.95
CA GLN A 927 21.04 -45.38 9.73
C GLN A 927 20.76 -45.78 11.18
N ALA A 928 20.77 -47.09 11.41
CA ALA A 928 20.70 -47.70 12.73
C ALA A 928 22.00 -47.41 13.53
N HIS A 929 22.03 -46.28 14.24
CA HIS A 929 22.95 -46.03 15.35
C HIS A 929 22.19 -45.40 16.53
N GLY A 930 21.59 -46.25 17.37
CA GLY A 930 20.97 -45.90 18.65
C GLY A 930 19.53 -45.38 18.55
N GLU A 931 18.61 -45.92 19.36
CA GLU A 931 17.24 -45.41 19.53
C GLU A 931 17.29 -44.01 20.19
N GLN A 932 17.46 -42.97 19.37
CA GLN A 932 17.39 -41.58 19.83
C GLN A 932 15.93 -41.23 20.19
N PRO A 933 15.68 -40.57 21.34
CA PRO A 933 14.34 -40.22 21.81
C PRO A 933 13.54 -39.38 20.79
N GLU A 934 14.21 -38.55 20.01
CA GLU A 934 13.62 -37.70 18.98
C GLU A 934 12.94 -38.53 17.87
N GLN A 935 13.51 -39.68 17.49
CA GLN A 935 12.93 -40.54 16.45
C GLN A 935 11.64 -41.22 16.92
N ALA A 936 11.56 -41.57 18.21
CA ALA A 936 10.33 -42.07 18.82
C ALA A 936 9.25 -40.98 18.88
N ALA A 937 9.64 -39.74 19.24
CA ALA A 937 8.75 -38.58 19.23
C ALA A 937 8.22 -38.27 17.82
N ILE A 938 9.06 -38.30 16.78
CA ILE A 938 8.66 -38.11 15.37
C ILE A 938 7.67 -39.19 14.94
N THR A 939 7.97 -40.46 15.21
CA THR A 939 7.10 -41.58 14.83
C THR A 939 5.71 -41.44 15.49
N ARG A 940 5.68 -41.11 16.78
CA ARG A 940 4.45 -40.84 17.53
C ARG A 940 3.71 -39.62 16.98
N ALA A 941 4.44 -38.55 16.68
CA ALA A 941 3.89 -37.29 16.16
C ALA A 941 3.33 -37.43 14.75
N LEU A 942 3.76 -38.43 13.98
CA LEU A 942 3.27 -38.68 12.63
C LEU A 942 2.19 -39.78 12.58
N ASP A 943 1.91 -40.50 13.66
CA ASP A 943 0.90 -41.55 13.69
C ASP A 943 -0.49 -41.05 13.18
N PRO A 944 -1.03 -41.62 12.09
CA PRO A 944 -2.30 -41.20 11.50
C PRO A 944 -3.50 -41.32 12.43
N ARG A 945 -3.43 -42.13 13.49
CA ARG A 945 -4.51 -42.28 14.48
C ARG A 945 -4.74 -41.00 15.28
N PHE A 946 -3.77 -40.09 15.33
CA PHE A 946 -3.80 -38.85 16.11
C PHE A 946 -3.73 -37.62 15.18
N PRO A 947 -4.89 -37.11 14.70
CA PRO A 947 -4.97 -35.94 13.82
C PRO A 947 -4.44 -34.65 14.44
N LEU A 948 -4.55 -34.49 15.76
CA LEU A 948 -4.05 -33.34 16.50
C LEU A 948 -2.98 -33.81 17.48
N VAL A 949 -1.79 -33.21 17.42
CA VAL A 949 -0.67 -33.53 18.30
C VAL A 949 -0.03 -32.25 18.81
N PHE A 950 0.39 -32.23 20.08
CA PHE A 950 1.23 -31.19 20.65
C PHE A 950 2.59 -31.77 21.01
N VAL A 951 3.64 -31.27 20.35
CA VAL A 951 5.04 -31.60 20.60
C VAL A 951 5.59 -30.56 21.59
N ALA A 952 5.80 -31.02 22.83
CA ALA A 952 6.33 -30.22 23.91
C ALA A 952 7.86 -30.11 23.78
N MET A 953 8.34 -28.87 23.71
CA MET A 953 9.75 -28.54 23.68
C MET A 953 10.21 -28.00 25.04
N HIS A 954 11.42 -28.37 25.47
CA HIS A 954 12.06 -27.82 26.67
C HIS A 954 12.99 -26.65 26.29
N ALA A 955 13.17 -25.70 27.22
CA ALA A 955 14.03 -24.53 26.98
C ALA A 955 15.51 -24.91 27.04
N GLU A 956 16.32 -24.44 26.07
CA GLU A 956 17.78 -24.51 26.16
C GLU A 956 18.27 -23.54 27.26
N GLU A 957 19.03 -24.03 28.25
CA GLU A 957 19.35 -23.28 29.47
C GLU A 957 20.32 -22.08 29.28
N HIS A 958 20.84 -21.79 28.09
CA HIS A 958 22.02 -20.90 27.91
C HIS A 958 21.88 -19.76 26.88
N ALA A 959 20.69 -19.21 26.65
CA ALA A 959 20.55 -18.02 25.81
C ALA A 959 20.30 -16.77 26.67
N GLU A 960 21.37 -16.01 26.97
CA GLU A 960 21.36 -14.77 27.78
C GLU A 960 20.45 -13.66 27.20
N ASN A 961 19.98 -13.80 25.94
CA ASN A 961 19.04 -12.88 25.27
C ASN A 961 17.67 -13.53 24.91
N ALA A 962 17.32 -14.69 25.48
CA ALA A 962 16.12 -15.45 25.12
C ALA A 962 14.79 -14.70 25.35
N GLU A 963 14.73 -13.79 26.31
CA GLU A 963 13.51 -13.05 26.65
C GLU A 963 13.00 -12.18 25.50
N GLN A 964 13.91 -11.71 24.63
CA GLN A 964 13.59 -10.87 23.46
C GLN A 964 13.74 -11.57 22.10
N SER A 965 14.03 -12.87 22.01
CA SER A 965 14.14 -13.58 20.72
C SER A 965 12.79 -13.97 20.11
N LYS A 966 12.43 -13.47 18.91
CA LYS A 966 11.20 -13.84 18.16
C LYS A 966 11.35 -15.19 17.44
N GLN A 967 12.34 -16.00 17.83
CA GLN A 967 12.76 -17.22 17.16
C GLN A 967 13.07 -18.32 18.18
N SER A 968 12.84 -19.57 17.78
CA SER A 968 13.27 -20.77 18.50
C SER A 968 13.95 -21.73 17.54
N ASN A 969 15.26 -21.94 17.74
CA ASN A 969 16.05 -22.90 16.95
C ASN A 969 15.65 -24.35 17.25
N ALA A 970 15.35 -24.67 18.51
CA ALA A 970 14.87 -25.99 18.89
C ALA A 970 13.57 -26.34 18.14
N GLU A 971 12.60 -25.42 18.09
CA GLU A 971 11.38 -25.62 17.31
C GLU A 971 11.66 -25.71 15.80
N ALA A 972 12.54 -24.87 15.26
CA ALA A 972 12.87 -24.89 13.83
C ALA A 972 13.52 -26.23 13.40
N ARG A 973 14.41 -26.79 14.23
CA ARG A 973 14.98 -28.13 14.03
C ARG A 973 13.89 -29.21 14.08
N ALA A 974 13.03 -29.20 15.09
CA ALA A 974 11.94 -30.17 15.20
C ALA A 974 11.00 -30.13 13.98
N ILE A 975 10.67 -28.92 13.49
CA ILE A 975 9.88 -28.72 12.27
C ILE A 975 10.60 -29.32 11.05
N ARG A 976 11.90 -29.09 10.88
CA ARG A 976 12.71 -29.67 9.79
C ARG A 976 12.65 -31.20 9.81
N GLU A 977 12.90 -31.83 10.96
CA GLU A 977 12.88 -33.29 11.09
C GLU A 977 11.50 -33.87 10.79
N LEU A 978 10.43 -33.24 11.29
CA LEU A 978 9.05 -33.64 11.00
C LEU A 978 8.74 -33.54 9.50
N ILE A 979 9.19 -32.48 8.83
CA ILE A 979 9.01 -32.30 7.38
C ILE A 979 9.79 -33.36 6.60
N GLY A 980 11.06 -33.59 6.92
CA GLY A 980 11.86 -34.64 6.28
C GLY A 980 11.18 -36.00 6.36
N SER A 981 10.66 -36.31 7.54
CA SER A 981 9.96 -37.56 7.85
C SER A 981 8.57 -37.68 7.17
N LEU A 982 7.89 -36.56 6.89
CA LEU A 982 6.67 -36.52 6.06
C LEU A 982 6.98 -36.73 4.58
N LEU A 983 8.00 -36.06 4.05
CA LEU A 983 8.45 -36.19 2.66
C LEU A 983 8.93 -37.63 2.38
N ALA A 984 9.70 -38.22 3.30
CA ALA A 984 10.16 -39.60 3.22
C ALA A 984 9.01 -40.64 3.22
N ARG A 985 7.83 -40.27 3.75
CA ARG A 985 6.60 -41.09 3.72
C ARG A 985 5.67 -40.75 2.55
N GLY A 986 6.16 -40.01 1.56
CA GLY A 986 5.48 -39.76 0.29
C GLY A 986 4.41 -38.67 0.34
N ILE A 987 4.43 -37.79 1.34
CA ILE A 987 3.58 -36.59 1.36
C ILE A 987 4.19 -35.54 0.43
N ALA A 988 3.39 -34.97 -0.46
CA ALA A 988 3.88 -33.97 -1.40
C ALA A 988 4.23 -32.66 -0.67
N PRO A 989 5.26 -31.91 -1.09
CA PRO A 989 5.61 -30.63 -0.46
C PRO A 989 4.45 -29.62 -0.42
N GLU A 990 3.64 -29.57 -1.48
CA GLU A 990 2.45 -28.71 -1.60
C GLU A 990 1.32 -29.06 -0.63
N ASP A 991 1.32 -30.27 -0.08
CA ASP A 991 0.36 -30.74 0.92
C ASP A 991 0.78 -30.38 2.36
N ILE A 992 1.96 -29.77 2.53
CA ILE A 992 2.54 -29.39 3.82
C ILE A 992 2.56 -27.86 3.96
N GLY A 993 2.12 -27.37 5.12
CA GLY A 993 2.25 -25.97 5.50
C GLY A 993 2.83 -25.80 6.90
N VAL A 994 3.64 -24.76 7.08
CA VAL A 994 4.19 -24.37 8.37
C VAL A 994 3.76 -22.95 8.69
N ILE A 995 3.13 -22.79 9.86
CA ILE A 995 2.68 -21.49 10.36
C ILE A 995 3.54 -21.11 11.56
N ALA A 996 4.02 -19.87 11.58
CA ALA A 996 4.65 -19.29 12.76
C ALA A 996 4.08 -17.89 13.06
N PRO A 997 4.02 -17.47 14.33
CA PRO A 997 3.48 -16.17 14.71
C PRO A 997 4.35 -15.01 14.21
N TYR A 998 5.67 -15.21 14.15
CA TYR A 998 6.63 -14.15 13.84
C TYR A 998 7.32 -14.41 12.50
N ARG A 999 7.49 -13.35 11.71
CA ARG A 999 8.24 -13.38 10.45
C ARG A 999 9.70 -13.81 10.68
N ALA A 1000 10.30 -13.40 11.79
CA ALA A 1000 11.62 -13.88 12.20
C ALA A 1000 11.67 -15.41 12.35
N GLN A 1001 10.66 -16.06 12.95
CA GLN A 1001 10.62 -17.52 13.04
C GLN A 1001 10.37 -18.18 11.69
N VAL A 1002 9.54 -17.59 10.82
CA VAL A 1002 9.37 -18.05 9.43
C VAL A 1002 10.73 -18.07 8.71
N ALA A 1003 11.50 -16.99 8.80
CA ALA A 1003 12.84 -16.90 8.21
C ALA A 1003 13.78 -17.96 8.81
N ASN A 1004 13.74 -18.16 10.12
CA ASN A 1004 14.54 -19.18 10.80
C ASN A 1004 14.20 -20.60 10.30
N ILE A 1005 12.92 -20.94 10.21
CA ILE A 1005 12.47 -22.25 9.69
C ILE A 1005 12.91 -22.44 8.24
N ARG A 1006 12.72 -21.43 7.37
CA ARG A 1006 13.18 -21.48 5.98
C ARG A 1006 14.69 -21.71 5.89
N ARG A 1007 15.48 -21.08 6.77
CA ARG A 1007 16.92 -21.29 6.84
C ARG A 1007 17.27 -22.75 7.16
N HIS A 1008 16.64 -23.34 8.18
CA HIS A 1008 16.86 -24.76 8.53
C HIS A 1008 16.44 -25.73 7.42
N LEU A 1009 15.43 -25.38 6.60
CA LEU A 1009 14.99 -26.22 5.49
C LEU A 1009 15.89 -26.11 4.24
N ASN A 1010 16.49 -24.94 4.02
CA ASN A 1010 17.19 -24.60 2.77
C ASN A 1010 18.72 -24.58 2.90
N GLN A 1011 19.27 -24.92 4.08
CA GLN A 1011 20.71 -25.07 4.29
C GLN A 1011 21.06 -26.53 4.54
N ASP A 1012 22.17 -26.99 3.97
CA ASP A 1012 22.71 -28.33 4.24
C ASP A 1012 23.14 -28.44 5.70
N ASP A 1013 22.84 -29.58 6.33
CA ASP A 1013 23.32 -29.91 7.66
C ASP A 1013 23.99 -31.28 7.64
N ALA A 1014 25.30 -31.24 7.39
CA ALA A 1014 26.13 -32.44 7.27
C ALA A 1014 26.18 -33.27 8.57
N THR A 1015 25.87 -32.68 9.74
CA THR A 1015 25.92 -33.39 11.03
C THR A 1015 24.83 -34.44 11.16
N ILE A 1016 23.70 -34.25 10.48
CA ILE A 1016 22.55 -35.17 10.48
C ILE A 1016 22.21 -35.70 9.08
N GLY A 1017 23.05 -35.39 8.07
CA GLY A 1017 22.84 -35.82 6.70
C GLY A 1017 21.61 -35.20 6.01
N TRP A 1018 21.21 -33.99 6.42
CA TRP A 1018 20.16 -33.23 5.76
C TRP A 1018 20.73 -32.48 4.55
N SER A 1019 20.05 -32.59 3.40
CA SER A 1019 20.33 -31.76 2.23
C SER A 1019 19.21 -30.73 2.06
N ALA A 1020 19.61 -29.51 1.71
CA ALA A 1020 18.70 -28.40 1.45
C ALA A 1020 17.60 -28.77 0.45
N LEU A 1021 16.37 -28.33 0.74
CA LEU A 1021 15.28 -28.49 -0.22
C LEU A 1021 15.57 -27.71 -1.51
N PRO A 1022 15.23 -28.27 -2.69
CA PRO A 1022 15.39 -27.56 -3.96
C PRO A 1022 14.69 -26.20 -3.97
N ILE A 1023 15.33 -25.22 -4.60
CA ILE A 1023 14.74 -23.89 -4.80
C ILE A 1023 13.42 -24.04 -5.57
N GLY A 1024 12.35 -23.40 -5.09
CA GLY A 1024 11.02 -23.50 -5.69
C GLY A 1024 10.20 -24.71 -5.23
N THR A 1025 10.65 -25.45 -4.20
CA THR A 1025 9.83 -26.47 -3.55
C THR A 1025 8.49 -25.86 -3.10
N ALA A 1026 7.38 -26.44 -3.53
CA ALA A 1026 6.02 -25.91 -3.30
C ALA A 1026 5.52 -26.03 -1.84
N LEU A 1027 6.41 -26.10 -0.85
CA LEU A 1027 6.09 -26.14 0.58
C LEU A 1027 5.89 -24.72 1.12
N SER A 1028 4.76 -24.50 1.78
CA SER A 1028 4.42 -23.18 2.33
C SER A 1028 4.95 -22.99 3.76
N VAL A 1029 5.75 -21.95 4.01
CA VAL A 1029 6.18 -21.51 5.36
C VAL A 1029 5.92 -20.01 5.49
N ASP A 1030 5.03 -19.58 6.39
CA ASP A 1030 4.61 -18.18 6.49
C ASP A 1030 3.88 -17.87 7.81
N THR A 1031 3.52 -16.60 8.02
CA THR A 1031 2.69 -16.17 9.14
C THR A 1031 1.22 -16.48 8.91
N VAL A 1032 0.45 -16.48 10.00
CA VAL A 1032 -0.99 -16.75 9.99
C VAL A 1032 -1.75 -15.87 8.99
N ASP A 1033 -1.38 -14.59 8.86
CA ASP A 1033 -2.02 -13.61 7.97
C ASP A 1033 -1.94 -14.02 6.50
N ARG A 1034 -0.79 -14.54 6.05
CA ARG A 1034 -0.61 -14.99 4.65
C ARG A 1034 -1.17 -16.38 4.39
N PHE A 1035 -1.37 -17.18 5.44
CA PHE A 1035 -2.08 -18.45 5.34
C PHE A 1035 -3.60 -18.31 5.27
N GLN A 1036 -4.15 -17.09 5.42
CA GLN A 1036 -5.58 -16.88 5.30
C GLN A 1036 -6.09 -17.28 3.90
N GLY A 1037 -7.25 -17.92 3.86
CA GLY A 1037 -7.78 -18.55 2.63
C GLY A 1037 -7.09 -19.85 2.21
N GLY A 1038 -5.85 -20.10 2.65
CA GLY A 1038 -5.11 -21.35 2.39
C GLY A 1038 -5.58 -22.55 3.21
N GLU A 1039 -5.24 -23.75 2.75
CA GLU A 1039 -5.38 -25.02 3.47
C GLU A 1039 -4.35 -26.05 2.97
N ARG A 1040 -4.01 -27.02 3.84
CA ARG A 1040 -3.03 -28.08 3.55
C ARG A 1040 -3.47 -29.39 4.20
N GLN A 1041 -3.01 -30.53 3.68
CA GLN A 1041 -3.26 -31.82 4.34
C GLN A 1041 -2.63 -31.85 5.72
N VAL A 1042 -1.40 -31.35 5.83
CA VAL A 1042 -0.64 -31.27 7.08
C VAL A 1042 -0.27 -29.82 7.38
N ILE A 1043 -0.58 -29.36 8.59
CA ILE A 1043 -0.09 -28.09 9.10
C ILE A 1043 0.77 -28.35 10.33
N LEU A 1044 1.96 -27.74 10.34
CA LEU A 1044 2.80 -27.63 11.52
C LEU A 1044 2.75 -26.18 12.01
N ILE A 1045 2.61 -25.97 13.32
CA ILE A 1045 2.64 -24.64 13.93
C ILE A 1045 3.81 -24.57 14.91
N SER A 1046 4.75 -23.66 14.66
CA SER A 1046 5.82 -23.32 15.60
C SER A 1046 5.44 -22.04 16.32
N PHE A 1047 5.30 -22.07 17.65
CA PHE A 1047 4.92 -20.89 18.44
C PHE A 1047 6.08 -19.96 18.78
N ALA A 1048 7.32 -20.39 18.54
CA ALA A 1048 8.55 -19.68 18.89
C ALA A 1048 8.58 -19.26 20.38
N THR A 1049 8.20 -20.18 21.25
CA THR A 1049 8.07 -19.96 22.70
C THR A 1049 9.00 -20.88 23.47
N THR A 1050 9.98 -20.32 24.16
CA THR A 1050 10.82 -21.02 25.15
C THR A 1050 10.41 -20.70 26.58
N ARG A 1051 9.88 -19.49 26.83
CA ARG A 1051 9.32 -19.02 28.10
C ARG A 1051 8.01 -18.26 27.88
N ALA A 1052 7.21 -18.10 28.93
CA ALA A 1052 5.96 -17.34 28.86
C ALA A 1052 6.28 -15.86 28.56
N PRO A 1053 5.63 -15.24 27.56
CA PRO A 1053 5.86 -13.84 27.26
C PRO A 1053 5.27 -12.95 28.36
N ASP A 1054 5.94 -11.84 28.69
CA ASP A 1054 5.39 -10.82 29.58
C ASP A 1054 4.07 -10.28 28.98
N SER A 1055 3.05 -10.12 29.84
CA SER A 1055 1.76 -9.48 29.54
C SER A 1055 1.85 -8.15 28.79
N THR A 1056 2.94 -7.39 28.98
CA THR A 1056 3.18 -6.10 28.31
C THR A 1056 3.91 -6.23 26.97
N SER A 1057 4.39 -7.43 26.62
CA SER A 1057 5.16 -7.65 25.40
C SER A 1057 4.26 -7.74 24.15
N PRO A 1058 4.69 -7.22 22.99
CA PRO A 1058 3.98 -7.41 21.72
C PRO A 1058 3.79 -8.89 21.34
N ARG A 1059 4.65 -9.78 21.87
CA ARG A 1059 4.50 -11.24 21.73
C ARG A 1059 3.26 -11.76 22.43
N TYR A 1060 3.01 -11.30 23.65
CA TYR A 1060 1.82 -11.68 24.39
C TYR A 1060 0.57 -11.23 23.62
N GLU A 1061 0.51 -9.96 23.21
CA GLU A 1061 -0.59 -9.39 22.41
C GLU A 1061 -0.87 -10.21 21.14
N PHE A 1062 0.18 -10.65 20.43
CA PHE A 1062 0.03 -11.52 19.26
C PHE A 1062 -0.53 -12.90 19.62
N LEU A 1063 0.06 -13.58 20.61
CA LEU A 1063 -0.28 -14.96 20.96
C LEU A 1063 -1.66 -15.07 21.62
N ILE A 1064 -2.11 -14.06 22.37
CA ILE A 1064 -3.45 -14.07 22.97
C ILE A 1064 -4.57 -13.78 21.99
N ASN A 1065 -4.25 -13.30 20.77
CA ASN A 1065 -5.26 -12.94 19.78
C ASN A 1065 -6.05 -14.19 19.34
N PRO A 1066 -7.35 -14.30 19.73
CA PRO A 1066 -8.13 -15.51 19.50
C PRO A 1066 -8.38 -15.74 18.00
N ASN A 1067 -8.54 -14.66 17.22
CA ASN A 1067 -8.83 -14.71 15.80
C ASN A 1067 -7.64 -15.27 15.00
N ARG A 1068 -6.41 -14.84 15.32
CA ARG A 1068 -5.17 -15.38 14.73
C ARG A 1068 -5.01 -16.85 15.07
N LEU A 1069 -5.18 -17.23 16.34
CA LEU A 1069 -5.08 -18.63 16.74
C LEU A 1069 -6.13 -19.49 16.02
N ASN A 1070 -7.39 -19.02 15.94
CA ASN A 1070 -8.45 -19.73 15.22
C ASN A 1070 -8.09 -19.94 13.73
N VAL A 1071 -7.57 -18.91 13.05
CA VAL A 1071 -7.12 -19.06 11.66
C VAL A 1071 -6.04 -20.13 11.56
N ALA A 1072 -5.00 -20.06 12.41
CA ALA A 1072 -3.87 -20.99 12.36
C ALA A 1072 -4.32 -22.46 12.57
N LEU A 1073 -5.16 -22.72 13.57
CA LEU A 1073 -5.66 -24.07 13.89
C LEU A 1073 -6.57 -24.65 12.80
N THR A 1074 -7.21 -23.79 12.00
CA THR A 1074 -8.22 -24.20 11.01
C THR A 1074 -7.68 -24.33 9.58
N ARG A 1075 -6.35 -24.32 9.41
CA ARG A 1075 -5.71 -24.51 8.09
C ARG A 1075 -5.49 -25.99 7.72
N ALA A 1076 -5.48 -26.89 8.70
CA ALA A 1076 -5.21 -28.32 8.50
C ALA A 1076 -6.45 -29.08 8.00
N GLN A 1077 -6.28 -29.97 7.02
CA GLN A 1077 -7.34 -30.90 6.64
C GLN A 1077 -7.24 -32.22 7.44
N CYS A 1078 -6.08 -32.85 7.43
CA CYS A 1078 -5.88 -34.22 7.95
C CYS A 1078 -5.12 -34.23 9.27
N LYS A 1079 -4.03 -33.45 9.35
CA LYS A 1079 -3.10 -33.50 10.49
C LYS A 1079 -2.63 -32.11 10.90
N LEU A 1080 -2.71 -31.83 12.20
CA LEU A 1080 -2.23 -30.61 12.84
C LEU A 1080 -1.19 -30.98 13.91
N ILE A 1081 0.02 -30.46 13.76
CA ILE A 1081 1.12 -30.64 14.71
C ILE A 1081 1.47 -29.28 15.30
N LEU A 1082 1.33 -29.17 16.61
CA LEU A 1082 1.66 -27.97 17.37
C LEU A 1082 3.02 -28.17 18.02
N VAL A 1083 3.95 -27.21 17.89
CA VAL A 1083 5.31 -27.31 18.42
C VAL A 1083 5.59 -26.07 19.27
N GLY A 1084 5.96 -26.27 20.53
CA GLY A 1084 6.31 -25.18 21.44
C GLY A 1084 6.49 -25.60 22.89
N SER A 1085 6.86 -24.65 23.75
CA SER A 1085 6.98 -24.89 25.19
C SER A 1085 5.59 -25.01 25.84
N GLN A 1086 5.31 -26.21 26.38
CA GLN A 1086 4.06 -26.49 27.07
C GLN A 1086 3.88 -25.58 28.28
N THR A 1087 4.92 -25.44 29.11
CA THR A 1087 4.88 -24.66 30.36
C THR A 1087 4.69 -23.17 30.10
N ALA A 1088 5.27 -22.64 29.01
CA ALA A 1088 5.08 -21.25 28.60
C ALA A 1088 3.65 -21.00 28.09
N LEU A 1089 3.18 -21.84 27.18
CA LEU A 1089 1.88 -21.65 26.52
C LEU A 1089 0.70 -21.90 27.48
N GLN A 1090 0.83 -22.82 28.45
CA GLN A 1090 -0.21 -23.06 29.47
C GLN A 1090 -0.54 -21.83 30.31
N GLN A 1091 0.35 -20.83 30.41
CA GLN A 1091 0.09 -19.59 31.14
C GLN A 1091 -0.86 -18.65 30.37
N LEU A 1092 -1.09 -18.90 29.08
CA LEU A 1092 -1.97 -18.09 28.24
C LEU A 1092 -3.39 -18.68 28.24
N PRO A 1093 -4.47 -17.89 28.39
CA PRO A 1093 -5.82 -18.42 28.63
C PRO A 1093 -6.33 -19.40 27.55
N THR A 1094 -6.21 -19.04 26.27
CA THR A 1094 -6.71 -19.87 25.16
C THR A 1094 -5.84 -21.10 24.92
N PHE A 1095 -4.52 -20.96 25.13
CA PHE A 1095 -3.59 -22.08 25.01
C PHE A 1095 -3.70 -23.07 26.16
N ASN A 1096 -4.00 -22.64 27.37
CA ASN A 1096 -4.32 -23.55 28.47
C ASN A 1096 -5.46 -24.49 28.06
N ARG A 1097 -6.55 -23.93 27.51
CA ARG A 1097 -7.67 -24.72 26.98
C ARG A 1097 -7.23 -25.68 25.87
N LEU A 1098 -6.35 -25.24 24.96
CA LEU A 1098 -5.83 -26.07 23.87
C LEU A 1098 -4.97 -27.23 24.38
N ILE A 1099 -4.11 -26.96 25.35
CA ILE A 1099 -3.23 -27.96 25.94
C ILE A 1099 -4.04 -28.95 26.79
N THR A 1100 -5.01 -28.49 27.58
CA THR A 1100 -5.96 -29.37 28.28
C THR A 1100 -6.74 -30.25 27.30
N TYR A 1101 -7.13 -29.72 26.14
CA TYR A 1101 -7.79 -30.50 25.10
C TYR A 1101 -6.86 -31.58 24.51
N CYS A 1102 -5.58 -31.28 24.27
CA CYS A 1102 -4.59 -32.29 23.87
C CYS A 1102 -4.31 -33.32 24.98
N GLN A 1103 -4.32 -32.91 26.25
CA GLN A 1103 -4.14 -33.82 27.40
C GLN A 1103 -5.27 -34.84 27.49
N SER A 1104 -6.52 -34.40 27.35
CA SER A 1104 -7.68 -35.31 27.43
C SER A 1104 -7.71 -36.34 26.30
N MET A 1105 -7.05 -36.07 25.18
CA MET A 1105 -6.90 -37.00 24.06
C MET A 1105 -5.59 -37.81 24.08
N ASN A 1106 -4.74 -37.61 25.10
CA ASN A 1106 -3.41 -38.20 25.21
C ASN A 1106 -2.52 -37.96 23.97
N THR A 1107 -2.51 -36.71 23.48
CA THR A 1107 -1.80 -36.28 22.27
C THR A 1107 -0.64 -35.30 22.53
N ILE A 1108 -0.18 -35.21 23.78
CA ILE A 1108 1.05 -34.50 24.13
C ILE A 1108 2.23 -35.45 24.00
N ILE A 1109 3.27 -35.01 23.29
CA ILE A 1109 4.50 -35.75 23.05
C ILE A 1109 5.65 -34.89 23.53
N ASP A 1110 6.43 -35.39 24.48
CA ASP A 1110 7.70 -34.77 24.86
C ASP A 1110 8.77 -35.14 23.82
N TRP A 1111 9.41 -34.13 23.23
CA TRP A 1111 10.39 -34.31 22.16
C TRP A 1111 11.63 -35.10 22.58
N HIS A 1112 12.01 -35.03 23.87
CA HIS A 1112 13.22 -35.69 24.39
C HIS A 1112 12.92 -36.83 25.39
N ALA A 1113 11.66 -37.24 25.55
CA ALA A 1113 11.31 -38.31 26.47
C ALA A 1113 11.81 -39.69 26.00
N GLN A 1114 12.18 -40.54 26.97
CA GLN A 1114 12.65 -41.89 26.67
C GLN A 1114 11.53 -42.76 26.07
N PRO A 1115 11.85 -43.69 25.14
CA PRO A 1115 10.84 -44.51 24.43
C PRO A 1115 9.83 -45.24 25.33
N GLN A 1116 10.25 -45.65 26.53
CA GLN A 1116 9.41 -46.36 27.51
C GLN A 1116 8.27 -45.49 28.10
N GLN A 1117 8.40 -44.15 28.05
CA GLN A 1117 7.38 -43.20 28.51
C GLN A 1117 6.34 -42.84 27.43
N LEU A 1118 6.59 -43.23 26.17
CA LEU A 1118 5.74 -42.92 25.00
C LEU A 1118 4.76 -44.06 24.63
N ALA A 1119 4.74 -45.16 25.39
CA ALA A 1119 3.84 -46.30 25.17
C ALA A 1119 2.39 -45.93 25.51
N ALA A 1120 1.47 -46.05 24.54
CA ALA A 1120 0.09 -45.59 24.70
C ALA A 1120 -0.90 -46.73 25.05
N PRO A 1121 -1.87 -46.49 25.96
CA PRO A 1121 -3.13 -47.23 26.02
C PRO A 1121 -4.07 -46.85 24.86
N GLU A 1122 -5.05 -47.71 24.57
CA GLU A 1122 -6.07 -47.49 23.52
C GLU A 1122 -6.88 -46.19 23.75
N PRO A 1123 -7.33 -45.51 22.67
CA PRO A 1123 -8.07 -44.26 22.79
C PRO A 1123 -9.43 -44.49 23.49
N GLN A 1124 -9.61 -43.95 24.70
CA GLN A 1124 -10.91 -43.88 25.35
C GLN A 1124 -11.70 -42.70 24.78
N VAL A 1125 -12.70 -43.00 23.96
CA VAL A 1125 -13.68 -42.01 23.48
C VAL A 1125 -14.76 -41.88 24.55
N GLU A 1126 -14.49 -41.10 25.60
CA GLU A 1126 -15.59 -40.54 26.39
C GLU A 1126 -16.04 -39.24 25.74
N VAL A 1127 -17.27 -39.29 25.20
CA VAL A 1127 -18.00 -38.11 24.76
C VAL A 1127 -18.27 -37.26 26.00
N LEU A 1128 -17.42 -36.26 26.26
CA LEU A 1128 -17.73 -35.21 27.22
C LEU A 1128 -18.92 -34.40 26.66
N SER A 1129 -20.11 -34.70 27.19
CA SER A 1129 -21.38 -34.00 26.98
C SER A 1129 -21.26 -32.49 27.19
#